data_AF-A0A3B9PZS8-F1
#
_entry.id   AF-A0A3B9PZS8-F1
#
_cell.length_a   1.000
_cell.length_b   1.000
_cell.length_c   1.000
_cell.angle_alpha   90.00
_cell.angle_beta   90.00
_cell.angle_gamma   90.00
#
_symmetry.space_group_name_H-M   'P 1'
#
loop_
_entity.id
_entity.type
_entity.pdbx_description
1 polymer ?
#
loop_
_entity_poly.entity_id
_entity_poly.type
_entity_poly.pdbx_seq_one_letter_code
_entity_poly.pdbx_strand_id
1 'polypeptide(L)'
;MNKEIFLFEDELRKAIAPMDARDEFINELERKLKQHPIYQVKQSAQHFILKPAWRIVLSLLILLITGVLFIGPERVYAEVLKLLGYIPGIGIVDQSQPIRILAEPVRVTRDGVTVSVNQALLTTDDTQIEYGVSGVPLSARPHDESIGCIDQEYILLSDGTTLSSNAPIPQDVNQVTFVIPCIFDTLPNTVPTDWEIPLTFVPLPEDTTILPVLELTPEITTSTSMPTDELSGQEIAPFEFNEVIETDDGYILIGWFRPHLAEGEKIQVMGVQYLDANGKNLINSIDYPEDIDLSSSGMPFGVGDSQWAIQFKASDVAFPLTVRYTGNVYSLLDQSAPLEFEFDAGSDPQPGQEWVINKDFDIAGITFRLVSIRAGENGYSFQFESDPQLDGLSVQIEGYQAIGGGGGPTSRSLAFEEMPTGKLKLLFSDFYPLKETRTWEGKWQPETLPSPQPTAANTSPVCLDANSYSTLPSLPEGLDGWMLLTELDPEMQLVLQSMDGKEVKLSIPQASRGSLSPDGTKLAYPSETGTAIVDITSGQTTTLANTGGYYDPQHWSPDGKFIASVNPSAGYGIFVAAIDGSGARQLTDLGYESIAGWSPDGSLLYYAIPDASGAGFMLRAVNVNTGTIHDLFILEDSSRKAPYPAVSPNGQWVAYRASDNSSLYLKEMDGSPARLLLDQPATAISGIVWEQGSHLLGVSLITPETSDGEIILMQFENCEIYRLTQLHGELEGIFIQ
;
A
#
# COMPACT_ATOMS: atom_id res chain seq x y z
N MET A 1 2.44 28.40 44.83
CA MET A 1 1.86 27.41 45.78
C MET A 1 2.91 26.34 46.14
N ASN A 2 4.13 26.75 46.51
CA ASN A 2 5.29 25.83 46.66
C ASN A 2 5.97 25.89 48.04
N LYS A 3 5.45 26.68 49.00
CA LYS A 3 6.11 26.82 50.32
C LYS A 3 5.56 25.88 51.39
N GLU A 4 4.33 25.38 51.23
CA GLU A 4 3.71 24.45 52.17
C GLU A 4 4.11 22.98 51.89
N ILE A 5 4.41 22.64 50.63
CA ILE A 5 4.82 21.28 50.24
C ILE A 5 6.22 20.93 50.77
N PHE A 6 7.18 21.88 50.73
CA PHE A 6 8.53 21.65 51.28
C PHE A 6 8.56 21.52 52.81
N LEU A 7 7.59 22.10 53.52
CA LEU A 7 7.47 21.96 54.98
C LEU A 7 6.91 20.58 55.37
N PHE A 8 6.00 20.02 54.56
CA PHE A 8 5.47 18.68 54.74
C PHE A 8 6.51 17.57 54.46
N GLU A 9 7.37 17.76 53.45
CA GLU A 9 8.45 16.81 53.12
C GLU A 9 9.52 16.70 54.22
N ASP A 10 9.86 17.80 54.91
CA ASP A 10 10.86 17.80 55.98
C ASP A 10 10.33 17.17 57.28
N GLU A 11 9.03 17.28 57.55
CA GLU A 11 8.36 16.56 58.65
C GLU A 11 8.28 15.05 58.38
N LEU A 12 8.03 14.64 57.13
CA LEU A 12 8.01 13.22 56.75
C LEU A 12 9.38 12.56 56.85
N ARG A 13 10.46 13.26 56.44
CA ARG A 13 11.84 12.75 56.58
C ARG A 13 12.26 12.55 58.03
N LYS A 14 11.81 13.42 58.96
CA LYS A 14 12.09 13.27 60.40
C LYS A 14 11.28 12.16 61.05
N ALA A 15 10.10 11.81 60.52
CA ALA A 15 9.26 10.74 61.05
C ALA A 15 9.70 9.32 60.64
N ILE A 16 10.48 9.18 59.56
CA ILE A 16 10.82 7.88 58.94
C ILE A 16 12.32 7.52 59.11
N ALA A 17 13.14 8.41 59.66
CA ALA A 17 14.54 8.09 59.96
C ALA A 17 14.65 6.95 61.00
N PRO A 18 15.38 5.86 60.71
CA PRO A 18 15.55 4.78 61.67
C PRO A 18 16.29 5.28 62.92
N MET A 19 15.82 4.90 64.11
CA MET A 19 16.51 5.19 65.36
C MET A 19 17.91 4.55 65.36
N ASP A 20 18.91 5.31 65.81
CA ASP A 20 20.25 4.78 66.07
C ASP A 20 20.18 3.53 66.96
N ALA A 21 21.06 2.56 66.68
CA ALA A 21 21.14 1.34 67.45
C ALA A 21 21.43 1.65 68.93
N ARG A 22 20.64 1.07 69.84
CA ARG A 22 20.82 1.25 71.30
C ARG A 22 22.22 0.78 71.73
N ASP A 23 22.86 1.54 72.61
CA ASP A 23 24.23 1.27 73.11
C ASP A 23 24.41 -0.14 73.70
N GLU A 24 23.35 -0.75 74.24
CA GLU A 24 23.37 -2.15 74.71
C GLU A 24 23.64 -3.16 73.60
N PHE A 25 23.09 -2.93 72.40
CA PHE A 25 23.29 -3.81 71.24
C PHE A 25 24.73 -3.74 70.73
N ILE A 26 25.31 -2.53 70.69
CA ILE A 26 26.69 -2.30 70.25
C ILE A 26 27.68 -2.96 71.22
N ASN A 27 27.46 -2.79 72.53
CA ASN A 27 28.32 -3.40 73.56
C ASN A 27 28.23 -4.94 73.58
N GLU A 28 27.05 -5.51 73.30
CA GLU A 28 26.84 -6.96 73.18
C GLU A 28 27.55 -7.54 71.95
N LEU A 29 27.53 -6.80 70.83
CA LEU A 29 28.21 -7.18 69.58
C LEU A 29 29.74 -7.10 69.73
N GLU A 30 30.26 -6.07 70.38
CA GLU A 30 31.69 -5.91 70.64
C GLU A 30 32.23 -7.01 71.57
N ARG A 31 31.42 -7.44 72.55
CA ARG A 31 31.73 -8.56 73.45
C ARG A 31 31.78 -9.90 72.71
N LYS A 32 30.89 -10.13 71.73
CA LYS A 32 30.89 -11.34 70.90
C LYS A 32 32.08 -11.40 69.93
N LEU A 33 32.47 -10.27 69.35
CA LEU A 33 33.61 -10.18 68.44
C LEU A 33 34.96 -10.37 69.15
N LYS A 34 35.06 -9.99 70.44
CA LYS A 34 36.26 -10.20 71.27
C LYS A 34 36.47 -11.66 71.74
N GLN A 35 35.51 -12.56 71.54
CA GLN A 35 35.56 -13.94 72.06
C GLN A 35 36.07 -15.01 71.07
N HIS A 36 36.42 -14.65 69.82
CA HIS A 36 37.02 -15.61 68.87
C HIS A 36 38.45 -15.16 68.49
N PRO A 37 39.50 -15.82 69.00
CA PRO A 37 40.87 -15.47 68.66
C PRO A 37 41.20 -15.84 67.21
N ILE A 38 41.80 -14.86 66.53
CA ILE A 38 42.47 -14.99 65.22
C ILE A 38 43.68 -15.92 65.42
N TYR A 39 43.63 -17.13 64.86
CA TYR A 39 44.80 -18.00 64.75
C TYR A 39 45.54 -17.69 63.45
N GLN A 40 46.70 -17.02 63.56
CA GLN A 40 47.68 -17.01 62.48
C GLN A 40 48.35 -18.38 62.37
N VAL A 41 48.27 -19.03 61.22
CA VAL A 41 49.15 -20.15 60.85
C VAL A 41 49.97 -19.76 59.62
N LYS A 42 51.28 -19.91 59.80
CA LYS A 42 52.37 -19.71 58.83
C LYS A 42 52.07 -20.33 57.46
N GLN A 43 52.52 -19.61 56.42
CA GLN A 43 52.68 -20.12 55.06
C GLN A 43 53.41 -21.47 55.05
N SER A 44 52.74 -22.49 54.52
CA SER A 44 53.39 -23.65 53.91
C SER A 44 52.88 -23.71 52.48
N ALA A 45 53.79 -23.89 51.51
CA ALA A 45 53.46 -24.05 50.11
C ALA A 45 52.61 -25.31 49.92
N GLN A 46 51.28 -25.15 49.88
CA GLN A 46 50.35 -26.21 49.49
C GLN A 46 49.99 -25.99 48.02
N HIS A 47 50.26 -27.02 47.23
CA HIS A 47 49.87 -27.07 45.83
C HIS A 47 48.34 -26.94 45.73
N PHE A 48 47.88 -25.98 44.94
CA PHE A 48 46.47 -25.81 44.60
C PHE A 48 45.98 -27.02 43.80
N ILE A 49 45.42 -28.02 44.48
CA ILE A 49 44.70 -29.11 43.80
C ILE A 49 43.24 -28.66 43.67
N LEU A 50 42.91 -28.07 42.51
CA LEU A 50 41.54 -27.80 42.10
C LEU A 50 40.68 -29.07 42.27
N LYS A 51 39.52 -28.94 42.93
CA LYS A 51 38.53 -30.01 43.04
C LYS A 51 38.20 -30.55 41.64
N PRO A 52 38.03 -31.88 41.44
CA PRO A 52 37.88 -32.49 40.13
C PRO A 52 36.72 -31.91 39.31
N ALA A 53 35.61 -31.50 39.96
CA ALA A 53 34.50 -30.82 39.30
C ALA A 53 34.91 -29.48 38.65
N TRP A 54 35.73 -28.67 39.34
CA TRP A 54 36.24 -27.41 38.79
C TRP A 54 37.28 -27.64 37.70
N ARG A 55 38.02 -28.76 37.72
CA ARG A 55 38.91 -29.13 36.62
C ARG A 55 38.12 -29.51 35.38
N ILE A 56 36.99 -30.20 35.52
CA ILE A 56 36.11 -30.54 34.39
C ILE A 56 35.48 -29.27 33.82
N VAL A 57 34.96 -28.38 34.67
CA VAL A 57 34.39 -27.09 34.23
C VAL A 57 35.46 -26.23 33.56
N LEU A 58 36.64 -26.05 34.16
CA LEU A 58 37.72 -25.30 33.51
C LEU A 58 38.20 -25.97 32.23
N SER A 59 38.23 -27.30 32.16
CA SER A 59 38.65 -28.02 30.95
C SER A 59 37.61 -27.85 29.84
N LEU A 60 36.31 -27.93 30.14
CA LEU A 60 35.24 -27.66 29.18
C LEU A 60 35.27 -26.21 28.71
N LEU A 61 35.50 -25.26 29.63
CA LEU A 61 35.52 -23.84 29.33
C LEU A 61 36.78 -23.44 28.55
N ILE A 62 37.93 -24.05 28.87
CA ILE A 62 39.16 -23.94 28.07
C ILE A 62 38.97 -24.60 26.72
N LEU A 63 38.33 -25.77 26.63
CA LEU A 63 38.11 -26.49 25.38
C LEU A 63 37.15 -25.72 24.46
N LEU A 64 36.12 -25.09 25.04
CA LEU A 64 35.21 -24.16 24.37
C LEU A 64 35.97 -22.91 23.88
N ILE A 65 36.75 -22.26 24.74
CA ILE A 65 37.56 -21.08 24.38
C ILE A 65 38.59 -21.43 23.31
N THR A 66 39.29 -22.56 23.42
CA THR A 66 40.23 -23.01 22.40
C THR A 66 39.51 -23.41 21.13
N GLY A 67 38.30 -23.99 21.20
CA GLY A 67 37.48 -24.26 20.01
C GLY A 67 37.14 -22.97 19.26
N VAL A 68 36.67 -21.95 19.98
CA VAL A 68 36.37 -20.62 19.43
C VAL A 68 37.62 -19.94 18.85
N LEU A 69 38.77 -20.03 19.54
CA LEU A 69 40.04 -19.47 19.05
C LEU A 69 40.66 -20.24 17.88
N PHE A 70 40.41 -21.55 17.75
CA PHE A 70 40.93 -22.38 16.65
C PHE A 70 40.08 -22.28 15.38
N ILE A 71 38.77 -22.06 15.55
CA ILE A 71 37.84 -21.81 14.43
C ILE A 71 38.05 -20.38 13.90
N GLY A 72 38.42 -19.42 14.76
CA GLY A 72 38.64 -18.02 14.41
C GLY A 72 37.32 -17.24 14.46
N PRO A 73 37.34 -15.97 14.91
CA PRO A 73 36.12 -15.17 15.07
C PRO A 73 35.35 -15.03 13.77
N GLU A 74 36.03 -14.94 12.62
CA GLU A 74 35.40 -14.87 11.29
C GLU A 74 34.60 -16.13 10.92
N ARG A 75 35.02 -17.33 11.33
CA ARG A 75 34.28 -18.56 11.05
C ARG A 75 33.17 -18.84 12.05
N VAL A 76 33.31 -18.37 13.29
CA VAL A 76 32.20 -18.40 14.26
C VAL A 76 31.13 -17.38 13.84
N TYR A 77 31.54 -16.22 13.35
CA TYR A 77 30.66 -15.20 12.76
C TYR A 77 29.98 -15.71 11.49
N ALA A 78 30.72 -16.38 10.59
CA ALA A 78 30.15 -17.04 9.40
C ALA A 78 29.15 -18.17 9.73
N GLU A 79 29.28 -18.82 10.89
CA GLU A 79 28.34 -19.87 11.32
C GLU A 79 27.13 -19.32 12.08
N VAL A 80 27.20 -18.08 12.57
CA VAL A 80 26.07 -17.32 13.14
C VAL A 80 25.26 -16.64 12.02
N LEU A 81 25.92 -16.14 10.96
CA LEU A 81 25.29 -15.60 9.74
C LEU A 81 24.52 -16.64 8.91
N LYS A 82 24.62 -17.93 9.23
CA LYS A 82 23.90 -19.03 8.55
C LYS A 82 22.51 -19.30 9.10
N LEU A 83 22.05 -18.59 10.13
CA LEU A 83 20.73 -18.83 10.72
C LEU A 83 19.61 -18.33 9.81
N LEU A 84 19.74 -17.12 9.27
CA LEU A 84 18.71 -16.50 8.43
C LEU A 84 19.15 -16.44 6.97
N GLY A 85 18.29 -16.92 6.08
CA GLY A 85 18.42 -16.73 4.64
C GLY A 85 17.19 -16.01 4.10
N TYR A 86 17.35 -15.21 3.06
CA TYR A 86 16.24 -14.66 2.31
C TYR A 86 16.01 -15.50 1.05
N ILE A 87 14.77 -15.90 0.83
CA ILE A 87 14.34 -16.61 -0.37
C ILE A 87 13.38 -15.67 -1.12
N PRO A 88 13.72 -15.21 -2.34
CA PRO A 88 12.86 -14.32 -3.10
C PRO A 88 11.45 -14.87 -3.29
N GLY A 89 10.46 -14.06 -2.95
CA GLY A 89 9.05 -14.42 -2.95
C GLY A 89 8.63 -15.31 -1.78
N ILE A 90 9.48 -15.60 -0.81
CA ILE A 90 9.09 -16.33 0.41
C ILE A 90 9.42 -15.51 1.66
N GLY A 91 10.48 -14.68 1.60
CA GLY A 91 10.91 -13.86 2.71
C GLY A 91 12.11 -14.43 3.45
N ILE A 92 12.29 -13.96 4.69
CA ILE A 92 13.39 -14.35 5.56
C ILE A 92 13.03 -15.63 6.32
N VAL A 93 13.89 -16.65 6.21
CA VAL A 93 13.66 -17.99 6.77
C VAL A 93 14.81 -18.46 7.65
N ASP A 94 14.48 -19.19 8.71
CA ASP A 94 15.47 -19.91 9.53
C ASP A 94 15.85 -21.23 8.84
N GLN A 95 17.10 -21.29 8.34
CA GLN A 95 17.62 -22.44 7.61
C GLN A 95 18.00 -23.63 8.51
N SER A 96 17.95 -23.46 9.84
CA SER A 96 18.24 -24.53 10.79
C SER A 96 17.11 -25.58 10.89
N GLN A 97 15.93 -25.24 10.38
CA GLN A 97 14.74 -26.09 10.40
C GLN A 97 14.38 -26.62 9.01
N PRO A 98 13.76 -27.80 8.90
CA PRO A 98 13.25 -28.27 7.62
C PRO A 98 12.10 -27.38 7.15
N ILE A 99 12.31 -26.72 6.02
CA ILE A 99 11.34 -25.85 5.36
C ILE A 99 10.57 -26.66 4.31
N ARG A 100 9.24 -26.50 4.30
CA ARG A 100 8.38 -26.99 3.22
C ARG A 100 7.66 -25.82 2.59
N ILE A 101 7.48 -25.88 1.29
CA ILE A 101 6.81 -24.86 0.50
C ILE A 101 5.61 -25.46 -0.23
N LEU A 102 4.70 -24.61 -0.66
CA LEU A 102 3.63 -25.01 -1.57
C LEU A 102 4.23 -25.58 -2.87
N ALA A 103 3.77 -26.75 -3.30
CA ALA A 103 4.28 -27.42 -4.49
C ALA A 103 3.97 -26.63 -5.78
N GLU A 104 2.77 -26.07 -5.86
CA GLU A 104 2.31 -25.20 -6.93
C GLU A 104 1.14 -24.33 -6.43
N PRO A 105 0.97 -23.10 -6.93
CA PRO A 105 -0.20 -22.28 -6.61
C PRO A 105 -1.52 -23.00 -6.91
N VAL A 106 -2.51 -22.86 -6.03
CA VAL A 106 -3.80 -23.53 -6.16
C VAL A 106 -4.90 -22.50 -6.32
N ARG A 107 -5.65 -22.58 -7.43
CA ARG A 107 -6.74 -21.66 -7.77
C ARG A 107 -8.06 -22.41 -7.85
N VAL A 108 -9.06 -21.91 -7.15
CA VAL A 108 -10.42 -22.47 -7.13
C VAL A 108 -11.41 -21.36 -7.48
N THR A 109 -12.24 -21.58 -8.50
CA THR A 109 -13.28 -20.63 -8.92
C THR A 109 -14.67 -21.27 -8.75
N ARG A 110 -15.56 -20.58 -8.05
CA ARG A 110 -16.97 -20.97 -7.85
C ARG A 110 -17.83 -19.72 -8.04
N ASP A 111 -18.85 -19.82 -8.89
CA ASP A 111 -19.82 -18.75 -9.16
C ASP A 111 -19.18 -17.37 -9.46
N GLY A 112 -18.09 -17.35 -10.23
CA GLY A 112 -17.39 -16.12 -10.66
C GLY A 112 -16.42 -15.52 -9.64
N VAL A 113 -16.39 -16.07 -8.42
CA VAL A 113 -15.43 -15.74 -7.36
C VAL A 113 -14.26 -16.70 -7.44
N THR A 114 -13.04 -16.19 -7.29
CA THR A 114 -11.81 -16.99 -7.32
C THR A 114 -11.04 -16.81 -6.01
N VAL A 115 -10.66 -17.93 -5.40
CA VAL A 115 -9.68 -17.98 -4.31
C VAL A 115 -8.39 -18.56 -4.86
N SER A 116 -7.27 -17.90 -4.59
CA SER A 116 -5.93 -18.33 -5.00
C SER A 116 -5.04 -18.42 -3.78
N VAL A 117 -4.48 -19.60 -3.50
CA VAL A 117 -3.36 -19.77 -2.57
C VAL A 117 -2.10 -19.74 -3.41
N ASN A 118 -1.33 -18.66 -3.29
CA ASN A 118 -0.21 -18.37 -4.18
C ASN A 118 1.06 -19.00 -3.65
N GLN A 119 1.24 -18.89 -2.34
CA GLN A 119 2.44 -19.29 -1.63
C GLN A 119 2.07 -19.81 -0.26
N ALA A 120 2.88 -20.73 0.23
CA ALA A 120 2.82 -21.13 1.62
C ALA A 120 4.21 -21.57 2.07
N LEU A 121 4.56 -21.17 3.28
CA LEU A 121 5.81 -21.49 3.94
C LEU A 121 5.51 -22.23 5.25
N LEU A 122 6.07 -23.42 5.40
CA LEU A 122 5.91 -24.24 6.59
C LEU A 122 7.28 -24.45 7.24
N THR A 123 7.39 -24.02 8.49
CA THR A 123 8.53 -24.30 9.37
C THR A 123 8.11 -25.31 10.46
N THR A 124 8.97 -25.59 11.45
CA THR A 124 8.51 -26.44 12.57
C THR A 124 7.65 -25.70 13.58
N ASP A 125 7.71 -24.37 13.56
CA ASP A 125 7.08 -23.52 14.57
C ASP A 125 5.87 -22.75 14.03
N ASP A 126 5.78 -22.56 12.71
CA ASP A 126 4.77 -21.71 12.07
C ASP A 126 4.36 -22.20 10.68
N THR A 127 3.15 -21.86 10.27
CA THR A 127 2.63 -22.03 8.92
C THR A 127 2.17 -20.68 8.39
N GLN A 128 2.67 -20.27 7.24
CA GLN A 128 2.24 -19.05 6.58
C GLN A 128 1.59 -19.43 5.26
N ILE A 129 0.35 -19.02 5.04
CA ILE A 129 -0.40 -19.28 3.81
C ILE A 129 -0.80 -17.93 3.26
N GLU A 130 -0.23 -17.57 2.11
CA GLU A 130 -0.61 -16.37 1.39
C GLU A 130 -1.70 -16.71 0.37
N TYR A 131 -2.85 -16.06 0.53
CA TYR A 131 -3.97 -16.24 -0.38
C TYR A 131 -4.64 -14.90 -0.68
N GLY A 132 -5.29 -14.84 -1.83
CA GLY A 132 -6.14 -13.72 -2.20
C GLY A 132 -7.46 -14.17 -2.80
N VAL A 133 -8.39 -13.22 -2.87
CA VAL A 133 -9.75 -13.43 -3.34
C VAL A 133 -10.09 -12.37 -4.38
N SER A 134 -10.65 -12.77 -5.52
CA SER A 134 -11.10 -11.86 -6.56
C SER A 134 -12.51 -12.18 -7.06
N GLY A 135 -13.15 -11.21 -7.71
CA GLY A 135 -14.46 -11.37 -8.31
C GLY A 135 -15.64 -11.38 -7.31
N VAL A 136 -15.44 -10.90 -6.08
CA VAL A 136 -16.52 -10.79 -5.08
C VAL A 136 -17.47 -9.66 -5.47
N PRO A 137 -18.78 -9.94 -5.67
CA PRO A 137 -19.76 -8.91 -5.98
C PRO A 137 -19.89 -7.85 -4.88
N LEU A 138 -20.13 -6.60 -5.25
CA LEU A 138 -20.34 -5.54 -4.26
C LEU A 138 -21.66 -5.75 -3.51
N SER A 139 -22.71 -6.24 -4.18
CA SER A 139 -23.95 -6.66 -3.52
C SER A 139 -23.79 -7.81 -2.51
N ALA A 140 -22.65 -8.49 -2.52
CA ALA A 140 -22.35 -9.50 -1.52
C ALA A 140 -21.90 -8.90 -0.19
N ARG A 141 -21.61 -7.60 -0.12
CA ARG A 141 -21.16 -6.91 1.10
C ARG A 141 -22.29 -6.08 1.73
N PRO A 142 -22.24 -5.80 3.03
CA PRO A 142 -23.13 -4.84 3.66
C PRO A 142 -23.11 -3.47 2.97
N HIS A 143 -24.28 -2.83 2.87
CA HIS A 143 -24.42 -1.47 2.33
C HIS A 143 -24.35 -0.39 3.41
N ASP A 144 -24.37 -0.80 4.68
CA ASP A 144 -24.26 0.02 5.88
C ASP A 144 -22.92 -0.25 6.58
N GLU A 145 -22.73 0.33 7.77
CA GLU A 145 -21.55 0.06 8.61
C GLU A 145 -21.59 -1.30 9.32
N SER A 146 -22.53 -2.19 8.95
CA SER A 146 -22.53 -3.55 9.49
C SER A 146 -21.38 -4.35 8.89
N ILE A 147 -20.88 -5.31 9.67
CA ILE A 147 -19.78 -6.17 9.26
C ILE A 147 -20.39 -7.49 8.78
N GLY A 148 -19.97 -7.95 7.60
CA GLY A 148 -20.35 -9.25 7.07
C GLY A 148 -19.63 -10.38 7.78
N CYS A 149 -19.23 -11.40 7.02
CA CYS A 149 -18.60 -12.57 7.61
C CYS A 149 -17.20 -12.28 8.19
N ILE A 150 -16.93 -12.82 9.38
CA ILE A 150 -15.64 -12.69 10.09
C ILE A 150 -15.06 -14.04 10.53
N ASP A 151 -15.65 -15.15 10.07
CA ASP A 151 -15.19 -16.49 10.43
C ASP A 151 -13.76 -16.69 9.92
N GLN A 152 -12.93 -17.27 10.79
CA GLN A 152 -11.51 -17.46 10.53
C GLN A 152 -11.28 -18.71 9.69
N GLU A 153 -10.35 -18.62 8.76
CA GLU A 153 -9.81 -19.75 8.03
C GLU A 153 -9.10 -20.77 8.95
N TYR A 154 -9.04 -22.02 8.50
CA TYR A 154 -8.38 -23.09 9.23
C TYR A 154 -7.82 -24.17 8.29
N ILE A 155 -6.94 -25.01 8.82
CA ILE A 155 -6.34 -26.14 8.09
C ILE A 155 -7.02 -27.43 8.55
N LEU A 156 -7.45 -28.25 7.59
CA LEU A 156 -8.01 -29.58 7.82
C LEU A 156 -7.02 -30.65 7.36
N LEU A 157 -6.62 -31.53 8.28
CA LEU A 157 -5.77 -32.68 7.99
C LEU A 157 -6.60 -33.86 7.45
N SER A 158 -5.93 -34.79 6.76
CA SER A 158 -6.58 -35.98 6.18
C SER A 158 -7.26 -36.91 7.19
N ASP A 159 -6.90 -36.83 8.48
CA ASP A 159 -7.53 -37.58 9.56
C ASP A 159 -8.75 -36.87 10.19
N GLY A 160 -9.10 -35.68 9.69
CA GLY A 160 -10.19 -34.84 10.18
C GLY A 160 -9.80 -33.86 11.28
N THR A 161 -8.52 -33.80 11.69
CA THR A 161 -8.04 -32.81 12.67
C THR A 161 -8.06 -31.40 12.07
N THR A 162 -8.56 -30.43 12.84
CA THR A 162 -8.56 -29.00 12.49
C THR A 162 -7.46 -28.26 13.22
N LEU A 163 -6.69 -27.45 12.51
CA LEU A 163 -5.64 -26.58 13.04
C LEU A 163 -5.95 -25.12 12.67
N SER A 164 -5.50 -24.13 13.45
CA SER A 164 -5.54 -22.73 13.00
C SER A 164 -4.67 -22.54 11.75
N SER A 165 -4.96 -21.54 10.93
CA SER A 165 -4.23 -21.29 9.68
C SER A 165 -2.72 -21.08 9.84
N ASN A 166 -2.31 -20.57 11.00
CA ASN A 166 -0.91 -20.37 11.36
C ASN A 166 -0.28 -21.50 12.19
N ALA A 167 -1.04 -22.54 12.56
CA ALA A 167 -0.48 -23.60 13.38
C ALA A 167 0.56 -24.42 12.60
N PRO A 168 1.68 -24.83 13.22
CA PRO A 168 2.65 -25.69 12.57
C PRO A 168 2.02 -27.03 12.14
N ILE A 169 2.17 -27.36 10.86
CA ILE A 169 1.71 -28.63 10.29
C ILE A 169 2.74 -29.72 10.62
N PRO A 170 2.33 -30.93 11.08
CA PRO A 170 3.26 -32.03 11.36
C PRO A 170 4.19 -32.36 10.17
N GLN A 171 5.45 -32.68 10.46
CA GLN A 171 6.48 -32.88 9.43
C GLN A 171 6.19 -34.05 8.46
N ASP A 172 5.39 -35.02 8.89
CA ASP A 172 4.98 -36.19 8.10
C ASP A 172 3.71 -35.93 7.27
N VAL A 173 3.08 -34.77 7.42
CA VAL A 173 1.84 -34.39 6.70
C VAL A 173 2.16 -33.39 5.60
N ASN A 174 2.12 -33.84 4.34
CA ASN A 174 2.42 -33.00 3.16
C ASN A 174 1.18 -32.61 2.35
N GLN A 175 -0.01 -33.03 2.78
CA GLN A 175 -1.27 -32.70 2.13
C GLN A 175 -2.27 -32.28 3.18
N VAL A 176 -2.87 -31.12 2.96
CA VAL A 176 -3.91 -30.55 3.82
C VAL A 176 -4.98 -29.91 2.96
N THR A 177 -6.12 -29.60 3.55
CA THR A 177 -7.12 -28.72 2.94
C THR A 177 -7.14 -27.41 3.71
N PHE A 178 -6.86 -26.31 3.04
CA PHE A 178 -7.08 -24.98 3.59
C PHE A 178 -8.55 -24.63 3.41
N VAL A 179 -9.24 -24.31 4.51
CA VAL A 179 -10.68 -24.07 4.52
C VAL A 179 -10.94 -22.62 4.85
N ILE A 180 -11.68 -21.95 3.95
CA ILE A 180 -12.22 -20.61 4.18
C ILE A 180 -13.74 -20.75 4.35
N PRO A 181 -14.28 -20.66 5.59
CA PRO A 181 -15.70 -20.85 5.86
C PRO A 181 -16.57 -19.89 5.03
N CYS A 182 -16.13 -18.63 4.94
CA CYS A 182 -16.79 -17.57 4.21
C CYS A 182 -15.74 -16.52 3.82
N ILE A 183 -16.04 -15.76 2.76
CA ILE A 183 -15.17 -14.65 2.36
C ILE A 183 -15.42 -13.48 3.31
N PHE A 184 -14.34 -12.85 3.78
CA PHE A 184 -14.39 -11.72 4.70
C PHE A 184 -15.37 -10.64 4.22
N ASP A 185 -16.17 -10.15 5.17
CA ASP A 185 -17.15 -9.07 4.99
C ASP A 185 -18.27 -9.37 3.97
N THR A 186 -18.54 -10.65 3.69
CA THR A 186 -19.68 -11.05 2.82
C THR A 186 -20.92 -11.42 3.63
N LEU A 187 -22.09 -11.12 3.06
CA LEU A 187 -23.41 -11.46 3.59
C LEU A 187 -23.71 -12.96 3.41
N PRO A 188 -24.52 -13.59 4.27
CA PRO A 188 -24.90 -14.99 4.12
C PRO A 188 -25.63 -15.28 2.80
N ASN A 189 -25.24 -16.37 2.12
CA ASN A 189 -25.84 -16.85 0.86
C ASN A 189 -25.69 -15.92 -0.36
N THR A 190 -24.78 -14.95 -0.34
CA THR A 190 -24.51 -14.08 -1.51
C THR A 190 -23.32 -14.56 -2.34
N VAL A 191 -22.38 -15.26 -1.73
CA VAL A 191 -21.25 -15.94 -2.39
C VAL A 191 -21.13 -17.38 -1.89
N PRO A 192 -20.42 -18.26 -2.61
CA PRO A 192 -20.13 -19.60 -2.11
C PRO A 192 -19.45 -19.57 -0.74
N THR A 193 -19.86 -20.47 0.15
CA THR A 193 -19.22 -20.73 1.45
C THR A 193 -18.43 -22.04 1.40
N ASP A 194 -17.72 -22.32 2.49
CA ASP A 194 -17.01 -23.57 2.73
C ASP A 194 -16.05 -23.88 1.57
N TRP A 195 -15.12 -22.95 1.32
CA TRP A 195 -14.11 -23.14 0.30
C TRP A 195 -13.09 -24.15 0.80
N GLU A 196 -12.91 -25.23 0.06
CA GLU A 196 -11.89 -26.24 0.32
C GLU A 196 -10.79 -26.11 -0.75
N ILE A 197 -9.61 -25.67 -0.34
CA ILE A 197 -8.44 -25.51 -1.21
C ILE A 197 -7.43 -26.61 -0.87
N PRO A 198 -7.27 -27.65 -1.70
CA PRO A 198 -6.33 -28.73 -1.43
C PRO A 198 -4.90 -28.25 -1.66
N LEU A 199 -4.07 -28.28 -0.62
CA LEU A 199 -2.67 -27.86 -0.68
C LEU A 199 -1.75 -29.08 -0.58
N THR A 200 -0.70 -29.08 -1.41
CA THR A 200 0.39 -30.07 -1.34
C THR A 200 1.69 -29.35 -1.07
N PHE A 201 2.46 -29.83 -0.11
CA PHE A 201 3.75 -29.27 0.27
C PHE A 201 4.88 -30.19 -0.13
N VAL A 202 5.99 -29.58 -0.56
CA VAL A 202 7.24 -30.26 -0.88
C VAL A 202 8.36 -29.66 -0.02
N PRO A 203 9.42 -30.43 0.28
CA PRO A 203 10.63 -29.85 0.85
C PRO A 203 11.13 -28.71 -0.04
N LEU A 204 11.74 -27.69 0.58
CA LEU A 204 12.42 -26.63 -0.16
C LEU A 204 13.40 -27.26 -1.18
N PRO A 205 13.28 -26.95 -2.48
CA PRO A 205 14.14 -27.51 -3.52
C PRO A 205 15.63 -27.28 -3.23
N GLU A 206 16.48 -28.26 -3.53
CA GLU A 206 17.93 -28.16 -3.27
C GLU A 206 18.62 -27.06 -4.12
N ASP A 207 17.99 -26.67 -5.23
CA ASP A 207 18.44 -25.63 -6.16
C ASP A 207 17.83 -24.25 -5.88
N THR A 208 17.07 -24.09 -4.79
CA THR A 208 16.55 -22.77 -4.39
C THR A 208 17.69 -21.81 -4.10
N THR A 209 17.65 -20.64 -4.73
CA THR A 209 18.56 -19.53 -4.41
C THR A 209 18.23 -18.99 -3.02
N ILE A 210 19.18 -19.12 -2.10
CA ILE A 210 19.08 -18.55 -0.76
C ILE A 210 20.13 -17.44 -0.66
N LEU A 211 19.66 -16.20 -0.50
CA LEU A 211 20.52 -15.04 -0.33
C LEU A 211 20.84 -14.86 1.17
N PRO A 212 22.08 -14.54 1.54
CA PRO A 212 22.42 -14.30 2.94
C PRO A 212 21.79 -13.01 3.44
N VAL A 213 21.17 -13.05 4.62
CA VAL A 213 20.76 -11.85 5.35
C VAL A 213 21.95 -11.37 6.17
N LEU A 214 22.52 -10.23 5.81
CA LEU A 214 23.69 -9.67 6.47
C LEU A 214 23.25 -8.62 7.50
N GLU A 215 23.51 -8.88 8.77
CA GLU A 215 23.30 -7.87 9.82
C GLU A 215 24.33 -6.74 9.68
N LEU A 216 23.82 -5.52 9.54
CA LEU A 216 24.60 -4.30 9.56
C LEU A 216 24.83 -3.89 11.02
N THR A 217 26.06 -3.99 11.51
CA THR A 217 26.43 -3.33 12.77
C THR A 217 26.32 -1.82 12.60
N PRO A 218 25.59 -1.09 13.47
CA PRO A 218 25.45 0.35 13.31
C PRO A 218 26.81 1.05 13.49
N GLU A 219 27.43 1.47 12.40
CA GLU A 219 28.50 2.47 12.47
C GLU A 219 27.85 3.83 12.76
N ILE A 220 28.11 4.33 13.97
CA ILE A 220 27.71 5.65 14.44
C ILE A 220 28.36 6.71 13.54
N THR A 221 27.71 7.04 12.43
CA THR A 221 28.14 8.12 11.54
C THR A 221 27.39 9.37 11.94
N THR A 222 27.80 9.98 13.05
CA THR A 222 27.23 11.24 13.55
C THR A 222 27.55 12.39 12.60
N SER A 223 26.55 12.90 11.90
CA SER A 223 26.54 14.29 11.44
C SER A 223 25.15 14.90 11.52
N THR A 224 24.74 15.31 12.72
CA THR A 224 23.62 16.24 12.89
C THR A 224 23.92 17.22 14.00
N SER A 225 23.87 18.51 13.69
CA SER A 225 24.01 19.61 14.64
C SER A 225 22.65 19.98 15.20
N MET A 226 22.31 19.58 16.44
CA MET A 226 21.24 20.17 17.27
C MET A 226 21.47 19.82 18.77
N PRO A 227 20.89 20.58 19.73
CA PRO A 227 21.41 20.68 21.10
C PRO A 227 21.01 19.49 21.98
N THR A 228 22.01 18.96 22.68
CA THR A 228 21.98 17.86 23.65
C THR A 228 21.06 18.12 24.84
N ASP A 229 20.19 17.15 25.16
CA ASP A 229 19.60 17.00 26.49
C ASP A 229 20.19 15.76 27.18
N GLU A 230 20.67 15.94 28.40
CA GLU A 230 21.39 14.93 29.18
C GLU A 230 20.38 14.02 29.90
N LEU A 231 20.38 12.71 29.61
CA LEU A 231 20.19 11.58 30.58
C LEU A 231 19.89 10.24 29.87
N SER A 232 20.84 9.72 29.08
CA SER A 232 21.18 8.29 28.88
C SER A 232 22.09 8.22 27.65
N GLY A 233 23.40 8.13 27.88
CA GLY A 233 24.43 8.36 26.87
C GLY A 233 24.59 7.26 25.81
N GLN A 234 23.56 7.02 25.00
CA GLN A 234 23.67 6.37 23.70
C GLN A 234 22.65 7.01 22.74
N GLU A 235 23.14 7.92 21.88
CA GLU A 235 22.34 8.51 20.80
C GLU A 235 22.06 7.43 19.75
N ILE A 236 20.80 7.01 19.65
CA ILE A 236 20.34 6.13 18.57
C ILE A 236 20.06 7.03 17.35
N ALA A 237 20.49 6.60 16.16
CA ALA A 237 20.24 7.35 14.94
C ALA A 237 18.75 7.23 14.55
N PRO A 238 18.13 8.28 13.98
CA PRO A 238 16.74 8.21 13.56
C PRO A 238 16.47 7.20 12.44
N PHE A 239 17.52 6.81 11.70
CA PHE A 239 17.48 5.71 10.76
C PHE A 239 18.48 4.66 11.20
N GLU A 240 17.99 3.44 11.38
CA GLU A 240 18.81 2.25 11.52
C GLU A 240 18.70 1.45 10.23
N PHE A 241 19.84 1.07 9.67
CA PHE A 241 19.93 0.08 8.60
C PHE A 241 20.40 -1.19 9.31
N ASN A 242 19.51 -2.16 9.49
CA ASN A 242 19.73 -3.30 10.37
C ASN A 242 20.22 -4.50 9.57
N GLU A 243 19.65 -4.71 8.39
CA GLU A 243 19.95 -5.86 7.55
C GLU A 243 20.08 -5.42 6.10
N VAL A 244 20.98 -6.07 5.37
CA VAL A 244 21.10 -5.99 3.92
C VAL A 244 21.10 -7.38 3.33
N ILE A 245 20.36 -7.54 2.24
CA ILE A 245 20.40 -8.72 1.39
C ILE A 245 20.95 -8.27 0.04
N GLU A 246 22.07 -8.86 -0.38
CA GLU A 246 22.62 -8.63 -1.72
C GLU A 246 21.87 -9.50 -2.74
N THR A 247 21.22 -8.87 -3.72
CA THR A 247 20.55 -9.57 -4.82
C THR A 247 21.47 -9.68 -6.04
N ASP A 248 21.05 -10.40 -7.08
CA ASP A 248 21.86 -10.58 -8.29
C ASP A 248 22.22 -9.26 -9.00
N ASP A 249 21.37 -8.24 -8.87
CA ASP A 249 21.49 -6.93 -9.54
C ASP A 249 21.40 -5.72 -8.59
N GLY A 250 21.32 -5.93 -7.28
CA GLY A 250 20.99 -4.88 -6.34
C GLY A 250 21.00 -5.27 -4.87
N TYR A 251 20.16 -4.60 -4.09
CA TYR A 251 20.07 -4.76 -2.64
C TYR A 251 18.64 -4.69 -2.15
N ILE A 252 18.35 -5.42 -1.07
CA ILE A 252 17.21 -5.17 -0.20
C ILE A 252 17.75 -4.63 1.12
N LEU A 253 17.24 -3.48 1.56
CA LEU A 253 17.59 -2.87 2.84
C LEU A 253 16.41 -2.96 3.78
N ILE A 254 16.67 -3.38 5.02
CA ILE A 254 15.67 -3.48 6.08
C ILE A 254 16.19 -2.67 7.27
N GLY A 255 15.30 -1.87 7.85
CA GLY A 255 15.69 -0.92 8.87
C GLY A 255 14.56 -0.46 9.77
N TRP A 256 14.93 0.39 10.73
CA TRP A 256 14.00 1.12 11.59
C TRP A 256 14.08 2.62 11.32
N PHE A 257 12.93 3.27 11.34
CA PHE A 257 12.79 4.71 11.44
C PHE A 257 12.34 5.04 12.86
N ARG A 258 13.18 5.75 13.61
CA ARG A 258 12.97 6.14 15.01
C ARG A 258 12.97 7.66 15.12
N PRO A 259 11.82 8.34 15.02
CA PRO A 259 11.78 9.81 14.97
C PRO A 259 12.18 10.50 16.28
N HIS A 260 12.28 9.77 17.40
CA HIS A 260 12.58 10.26 18.75
C HIS A 260 11.67 11.43 19.17
N LEU A 261 10.36 11.18 19.13
CA LEU A 261 9.35 12.16 19.54
C LEU A 261 9.36 12.35 21.06
N ALA A 262 9.03 13.56 21.52
CA ALA A 262 8.85 13.81 22.95
C ALA A 262 7.58 13.12 23.48
N GLU A 263 7.47 12.96 24.80
CA GLU A 263 6.27 12.39 25.44
C GLU A 263 5.00 13.18 25.03
N GLY A 264 3.99 12.48 24.50
CA GLY A 264 2.74 13.08 24.02
C GLY A 264 2.79 13.67 22.60
N GLU A 265 3.93 13.60 21.91
CA GLU A 265 4.04 13.96 20.49
C GLU A 265 3.65 12.79 19.56
N LYS A 266 3.07 13.14 18.42
CA LYS A 266 2.75 12.23 17.31
C LYS A 266 3.31 12.78 16.01
N ILE A 267 3.55 11.91 15.05
CA ILE A 267 4.04 12.29 13.72
C ILE A 267 3.09 11.81 12.64
N GLN A 268 2.82 12.68 11.68
CA GLN A 268 2.27 12.32 10.39
C GLN A 268 3.39 12.44 9.36
N VAL A 269 3.81 11.30 8.79
CA VAL A 269 4.79 11.30 7.70
C VAL A 269 4.09 11.78 6.44
N MET A 270 4.62 12.86 5.85
CA MET A 270 4.06 13.48 4.64
C MET A 270 4.61 12.86 3.36
N GLY A 271 5.82 12.31 3.42
CA GLY A 271 6.45 11.65 2.29
C GLY A 271 7.86 11.15 2.61
N VAL A 272 8.27 10.18 1.81
CA VAL A 272 9.62 9.59 1.82
C VAL A 272 10.31 9.92 0.50
N GLN A 273 11.57 10.35 0.56
CA GLN A 273 12.41 10.58 -0.60
C GLN A 273 13.63 9.65 -0.54
N TYR A 274 13.96 9.08 -1.68
CA TYR A 274 15.18 8.29 -1.87
C TYR A 274 16.08 9.05 -2.83
N LEU A 275 17.26 9.45 -2.39
CA LEU A 275 18.17 10.28 -3.17
C LEU A 275 19.50 9.57 -3.37
N ASP A 276 20.03 9.59 -4.59
CA ASP A 276 21.41 9.17 -4.84
C ASP A 276 22.42 10.27 -4.42
N ALA A 277 23.72 9.99 -4.54
CA ALA A 277 24.80 10.92 -4.23
C ALA A 277 24.82 12.19 -5.09
N ASN A 278 24.17 12.17 -6.25
CA ASN A 278 24.02 13.31 -7.14
C ASN A 278 22.74 14.12 -6.83
N GLY A 279 21.91 13.65 -5.89
CA GLY A 279 20.62 14.24 -5.56
C GLY A 279 19.48 13.83 -6.50
N LYS A 280 19.66 12.80 -7.35
CA LYS A 280 18.59 12.21 -8.18
C LYS A 280 17.56 11.55 -7.27
N ASN A 281 16.28 11.86 -7.47
CA ASN A 281 15.19 11.14 -6.80
C ASN A 281 15.00 9.76 -7.42
N LEU A 282 15.02 8.73 -6.59
CA LEU A 282 15.00 7.31 -6.95
C LEU A 282 13.64 6.66 -6.71
N ILE A 283 12.58 7.43 -6.43
CA ILE A 283 11.25 6.86 -6.11
C ILE A 283 10.72 5.87 -7.16
N ASN A 284 11.09 6.02 -8.45
CA ASN A 284 10.70 5.10 -9.53
C ASN A 284 11.65 3.89 -9.70
N SER A 285 12.73 3.85 -8.92
CA SER A 285 13.76 2.79 -8.90
C SER A 285 13.81 2.05 -7.56
N ILE A 286 12.86 2.35 -6.66
CA ILE A 286 12.69 1.70 -5.37
C ILE A 286 11.41 0.87 -5.42
N ASP A 287 11.55 -0.42 -5.14
CA ASP A 287 10.45 -1.35 -4.91
C ASP A 287 10.29 -1.62 -3.40
N TYR A 288 9.11 -2.08 -3.01
CA TYR A 288 8.80 -2.49 -1.64
C TYR A 288 8.60 -4.02 -1.62
N PRO A 289 9.51 -4.79 -1.02
CA PRO A 289 9.42 -6.25 -1.02
C PRO A 289 8.22 -6.70 -0.15
N GLU A 290 7.23 -7.32 -0.78
CA GLU A 290 6.01 -7.79 -0.11
C GLU A 290 6.20 -9.08 0.66
N ASP A 291 7.23 -9.84 0.32
CA ASP A 291 7.62 -11.08 0.96
C ASP A 291 8.42 -10.85 2.26
N ILE A 292 8.67 -9.59 2.64
CA ILE A 292 9.23 -9.24 3.95
C ILE A 292 8.09 -8.87 4.89
N ASP A 293 7.86 -9.73 5.89
CA ASP A 293 6.86 -9.49 6.91
C ASP A 293 7.28 -8.33 7.84
N LEU A 294 6.62 -7.18 7.66
CA LEU A 294 6.73 -6.02 8.53
C LEU A 294 5.52 -5.91 9.49
N SER A 295 4.65 -6.92 9.59
CA SER A 295 3.39 -6.85 10.34
C SER A 295 3.57 -6.63 11.85
N SER A 296 4.74 -6.94 12.40
CA SER A 296 5.12 -6.58 13.78
C SER A 296 5.38 -5.08 13.97
N SER A 297 5.50 -4.32 12.89
CA SER A 297 5.66 -2.86 12.92
C SER A 297 4.28 -2.18 12.92
N GLY A 298 4.12 -1.17 13.77
CA GLY A 298 2.87 -0.40 13.82
C GLY A 298 2.48 0.14 12.44
N MET A 299 1.18 0.36 12.21
CA MET A 299 0.68 0.90 10.95
C MET A 299 1.46 2.15 10.49
N PRO A 300 1.61 2.41 9.18
CA PRO A 300 2.31 3.58 8.64
C PRO A 300 1.73 4.93 9.11
N PHE A 301 0.55 4.91 9.74
CA PHE A 301 -0.12 6.04 10.35
C PHE A 301 0.17 6.14 11.86
N GLY A 302 1.38 6.62 12.16
CA GLY A 302 1.72 7.49 13.30
C GLY A 302 1.42 7.03 14.73
N VAL A 303 2.39 6.37 15.38
CA VAL A 303 2.91 6.72 16.74
C VAL A 303 4.31 6.09 16.90
N GLY A 304 5.40 6.86 16.75
CA GLY A 304 6.75 6.39 17.10
C GLY A 304 7.49 5.56 16.04
N ASP A 305 8.26 4.58 16.49
CA ASP A 305 9.23 3.81 15.69
C ASP A 305 8.54 2.90 14.66
N SER A 306 9.05 2.82 13.43
CA SER A 306 8.47 2.01 12.35
C SER A 306 9.56 1.22 11.62
N GLN A 307 9.28 -0.03 11.23
CA GLN A 307 10.17 -0.76 10.33
C GLN A 307 9.90 -0.35 8.88
N TRP A 308 10.92 -0.51 8.05
CA TRP A 308 10.81 -0.26 6.62
C TRP A 308 11.73 -1.24 5.87
N ALA A 309 11.30 -1.63 4.68
CA ALA A 309 12.10 -2.41 3.75
C ALA A 309 11.99 -1.78 2.35
N ILE A 310 13.10 -1.73 1.62
CA ILE A 310 13.15 -1.28 0.23
C ILE A 310 14.07 -2.18 -0.58
N GLN A 311 13.75 -2.34 -1.86
CA GLN A 311 14.56 -3.06 -2.84
C GLN A 311 14.93 -2.13 -3.99
N PHE A 312 16.16 -2.22 -4.50
CA PHE A 312 16.60 -1.43 -5.65
C PHE A 312 17.79 -2.03 -6.36
N LYS A 313 17.94 -1.71 -7.65
CA LYS A 313 19.09 -2.12 -8.46
C LYS A 313 20.31 -1.26 -8.16
N ALA A 314 21.46 -1.90 -8.06
CA ALA A 314 22.74 -1.23 -7.84
C ALA A 314 23.12 -0.29 -9.01
N SER A 315 22.69 -0.61 -10.23
CA SER A 315 22.95 0.20 -11.44
C SER A 315 22.26 1.56 -11.43
N ASP A 316 21.16 1.68 -10.68
CA ASP A 316 20.27 2.85 -10.74
C ASP A 316 20.65 3.91 -9.71
N VAL A 317 21.56 3.56 -8.80
CA VAL A 317 21.94 4.35 -7.63
C VAL A 317 23.42 4.72 -7.68
N ALA A 318 23.71 6.02 -7.73
CA ALA A 318 25.03 6.51 -7.35
C ALA A 318 25.12 6.58 -5.82
N PHE A 319 25.92 5.72 -5.20
CA PHE A 319 26.05 5.68 -3.74
C PHE A 319 26.83 6.88 -3.16
N PRO A 320 26.51 7.33 -1.93
CA PRO A 320 25.55 6.73 -0.98
C PRO A 320 24.08 7.04 -1.30
N LEU A 321 23.21 6.08 -0.99
CA LEU A 321 21.75 6.25 -0.97
C LEU A 321 21.38 7.06 0.28
N THR A 322 20.53 8.08 0.12
CA THR A 322 19.96 8.87 1.20
C THR A 322 18.47 8.60 1.28
N VAL A 323 18.00 8.13 2.45
CA VAL A 323 16.58 8.00 2.76
C VAL A 323 16.18 9.21 3.60
N ARG A 324 15.18 9.98 3.14
CA ARG A 324 14.72 11.21 3.79
C ARG A 324 13.23 11.12 4.09
N TYR A 325 12.86 11.27 5.35
CA TYR A 325 11.47 11.34 5.79
C TYR A 325 11.16 12.77 6.21
N THR A 326 10.05 13.33 5.70
CA THR A 326 9.52 14.62 6.15
C THR A 326 8.18 14.37 6.81
N GLY A 327 8.01 14.88 8.04
CA GLY A 327 6.80 14.66 8.81
C GLY A 327 6.40 15.87 9.63
N ASN A 328 5.10 16.03 9.78
CA ASN A 328 4.48 17.01 10.66
C ASN A 328 4.39 16.41 12.06
N VAL A 329 4.93 17.13 13.04
CA VAL A 329 4.89 16.72 14.44
C VAL A 329 3.80 17.48 15.17
N TYR A 330 2.92 16.73 15.80
CA TYR A 330 1.79 17.22 16.57
C TYR A 330 2.02 16.93 18.04
N SER A 331 1.54 17.81 18.93
CA SER A 331 1.59 17.58 20.37
C SER A 331 0.20 17.65 20.95
N LEU A 332 -0.18 16.67 21.78
CA LEU A 332 -1.45 16.73 22.49
C LEU A 332 -1.52 18.01 23.35
N LEU A 333 -2.54 18.83 23.12
CA LEU A 333 -2.81 19.98 23.97
C LEU A 333 -3.56 19.51 25.22
N ASP A 334 -2.85 19.41 26.35
CA ASP A 334 -3.44 18.98 27.63
C ASP A 334 -4.43 20.03 28.16
N GLN A 335 -5.72 19.82 27.86
CA GLN A 335 -6.81 20.50 28.53
C GLN A 335 -7.46 19.57 29.54
N SER A 336 -7.44 20.01 30.80
CA SER A 336 -8.10 19.30 31.91
C SER A 336 -9.64 19.14 31.76
N ALA A 337 -10.29 19.80 30.80
CA ALA A 337 -11.72 19.64 30.52
C ALA A 337 -12.02 19.67 29.00
N PRO A 338 -12.90 18.81 28.47
CA PRO A 338 -13.31 18.85 27.07
C PRO A 338 -14.13 20.11 26.76
N LEU A 339 -14.11 20.55 25.49
CA LEU A 339 -15.03 21.57 25.02
C LEU A 339 -16.41 20.96 24.83
N GLU A 340 -17.44 21.64 25.33
CA GLU A 340 -18.80 21.13 25.33
C GLU A 340 -19.70 21.88 24.34
N PHE A 341 -20.54 21.15 23.62
CA PHE A 341 -21.56 21.73 22.74
C PHE A 341 -22.86 20.94 22.84
N GLU A 342 -23.95 21.62 23.16
CA GLU A 342 -25.27 21.00 23.17
C GLU A 342 -25.97 21.17 21.81
N PHE A 343 -26.52 20.08 21.29
CA PHE A 343 -27.42 20.09 20.14
C PHE A 343 -28.66 19.23 20.42
N ASP A 344 -29.78 19.55 19.76
CA ASP A 344 -31.03 18.80 19.91
C ASP A 344 -31.29 18.01 18.63
N ALA A 345 -31.11 16.70 18.71
CA ALA A 345 -31.39 15.76 17.62
C ALA A 345 -32.90 15.48 17.46
N GLY A 346 -33.73 15.91 18.42
CA GLY A 346 -35.14 15.55 18.47
C GLY A 346 -35.36 14.09 18.87
N SER A 347 -36.63 13.70 19.01
CA SER A 347 -37.00 12.36 19.50
C SER A 347 -36.88 11.25 18.46
N ASP A 348 -36.69 11.59 17.19
CA ASP A 348 -36.72 10.66 16.05
C ASP A 348 -35.87 11.18 14.87
N PRO A 349 -34.54 11.31 15.04
CA PRO A 349 -33.63 11.76 13.98
C PRO A 349 -33.65 10.76 12.81
N GLN A 350 -33.84 11.26 11.59
CA GLN A 350 -33.93 10.41 10.40
C GLN A 350 -32.56 10.28 9.70
N PRO A 351 -32.23 9.11 9.12
CA PRO A 351 -31.02 8.95 8.32
C PRO A 351 -30.96 9.98 7.19
N GLY A 352 -29.80 10.61 7.02
CA GLY A 352 -29.56 11.68 6.06
C GLY A 352 -30.01 13.07 6.52
N GLN A 353 -30.72 13.20 7.65
CA GLN A 353 -31.08 14.49 8.24
C GLN A 353 -29.82 15.26 8.65
N GLU A 354 -29.75 16.53 8.27
CA GLU A 354 -28.61 17.39 8.54
C GLU A 354 -29.01 18.62 9.36
N TRP A 355 -28.20 18.94 10.35
CA TRP A 355 -28.26 20.17 11.13
C TRP A 355 -27.06 21.03 10.77
N VAL A 356 -27.32 22.18 10.14
CA VAL A 356 -26.30 23.19 9.86
C VAL A 356 -26.02 23.97 11.14
N ILE A 357 -24.82 23.83 11.69
CA ILE A 357 -24.43 24.37 12.99
C ILE A 357 -23.65 25.68 12.83
N ASN A 358 -22.63 25.70 11.96
CA ASN A 358 -21.71 26.84 11.74
C ASN A 358 -21.24 27.51 13.04
N LYS A 359 -20.75 26.70 13.99
CA LYS A 359 -20.30 27.17 15.29
C LYS A 359 -18.78 27.13 15.39
N ASP A 360 -18.19 28.29 15.65
CA ASP A 360 -16.76 28.43 15.92
C ASP A 360 -16.43 28.11 17.37
N PHE A 361 -15.32 27.40 17.54
CA PHE A 361 -14.67 27.07 18.79
C PHE A 361 -13.23 27.59 18.72
N ASP A 362 -12.73 28.08 19.86
CA ASP A 362 -11.34 28.52 20.01
C ASP A 362 -10.69 27.68 21.11
N ILE A 363 -9.50 27.18 20.81
CA ILE A 363 -8.68 26.41 21.74
C ILE A 363 -7.25 26.91 21.66
N ALA A 364 -6.83 27.62 22.72
CA ALA A 364 -5.50 28.24 22.81
C ALA A 364 -5.13 29.10 21.58
N GLY A 365 -6.11 29.78 20.98
CA GLY A 365 -5.92 30.63 19.80
C GLY A 365 -5.98 29.89 18.45
N ILE A 366 -6.24 28.58 18.45
CA ILE A 366 -6.52 27.78 17.26
C ILE A 366 -8.04 27.66 17.13
N THR A 367 -8.57 28.10 16.00
CA THR A 367 -10.01 28.07 15.75
C THR A 367 -10.41 26.91 14.87
N PHE A 368 -11.52 26.25 15.22
CA PHE A 368 -12.19 25.30 14.33
C PHE A 368 -13.69 25.54 14.38
N ARG A 369 -14.38 25.18 13.30
CA ARG A 369 -15.82 25.32 13.13
C ARG A 369 -16.45 23.95 12.99
N LEU A 370 -17.47 23.68 13.80
CA LEU A 370 -18.43 22.63 13.49
C LEU A 370 -19.43 23.19 12.46
N VAL A 371 -19.32 22.72 11.23
CA VAL A 371 -20.13 23.18 10.09
C VAL A 371 -21.51 22.54 10.16
N SER A 372 -21.56 21.21 10.23
CA SER A 372 -22.81 20.47 10.30
C SER A 372 -22.68 19.16 11.08
N ILE A 373 -23.83 18.68 11.53
CA ILE A 373 -24.02 17.34 12.07
C ILE A 373 -25.01 16.65 11.14
N ARG A 374 -24.77 15.39 10.77
CA ARG A 374 -25.69 14.63 9.93
C ARG A 374 -25.95 13.26 10.55
N ALA A 375 -27.23 12.91 10.67
CA ALA A 375 -27.67 11.60 11.13
C ALA A 375 -27.37 10.53 10.07
N GLY A 376 -26.73 9.45 10.48
CA GLY A 376 -26.64 8.19 9.74
C GLY A 376 -27.76 7.23 10.16
N GLU A 377 -27.62 5.95 9.82
CA GLU A 377 -28.61 4.92 10.20
C GLU A 377 -28.57 4.58 11.69
N ASN A 378 -27.38 4.54 12.27
CA ASN A 378 -27.10 4.15 13.66
C ASN A 378 -26.16 5.16 14.37
N GLY A 379 -26.02 6.37 13.84
CA GLY A 379 -24.95 7.25 14.26
C GLY A 379 -25.06 8.70 13.79
N TYR A 380 -24.00 9.47 14.08
CA TYR A 380 -23.85 10.86 13.66
C TYR A 380 -22.50 11.07 12.98
N SER A 381 -22.50 11.86 11.92
CA SER A 381 -21.31 12.41 11.31
C SER A 381 -21.22 13.91 11.59
N PHE A 382 -19.99 14.41 11.76
CA PHE A 382 -19.66 15.77 12.17
C PHE A 382 -18.71 16.34 11.13
N GLN A 383 -19.11 17.42 10.48
CA GLN A 383 -18.29 18.11 9.49
C GLN A 383 -17.60 19.31 10.14
N PHE A 384 -16.29 19.39 9.97
CA PHE A 384 -15.45 20.45 10.52
C PHE A 384 -14.76 21.26 9.41
N GLU A 385 -14.57 22.54 9.70
CA GLU A 385 -13.57 23.41 9.06
C GLU A 385 -12.55 23.77 10.15
N SER A 386 -11.31 23.33 10.04
CA SER A 386 -10.27 23.61 11.04
C SER A 386 -9.15 24.47 10.45
N ASP A 387 -8.44 25.18 11.33
CA ASP A 387 -7.11 25.71 11.00
C ASP A 387 -6.20 24.55 10.54
N PRO A 388 -5.37 24.71 9.49
CA PRO A 388 -4.39 23.71 9.07
C PRO A 388 -3.44 23.25 10.19
N GLN A 389 -3.32 24.05 11.25
CA GLN A 389 -2.56 23.68 12.44
C GLN A 389 -3.29 22.65 13.32
N LEU A 390 -4.54 22.27 13.09
CA LEU A 390 -5.25 21.25 13.87
C LEU A 390 -5.56 20.02 13.01
N ASP A 391 -4.80 18.93 13.23
CA ASP A 391 -4.91 17.69 12.45
C ASP A 391 -5.96 16.71 13.02
N GLY A 392 -6.20 16.78 14.33
CA GLY A 392 -7.17 15.89 14.97
C GLY A 392 -7.79 16.46 16.24
N LEU A 393 -9.07 16.12 16.40
CA LEU A 393 -9.82 16.16 17.65
C LEU A 393 -10.68 14.90 17.77
N SER A 394 -10.95 14.49 19.00
CA SER A 394 -11.91 13.46 19.37
C SER A 394 -13.29 14.08 19.56
N VAL A 395 -14.34 13.36 19.13
CA VAL A 395 -15.74 13.72 19.40
C VAL A 395 -16.36 12.60 20.20
N GLN A 396 -17.09 12.93 21.27
CA GLN A 396 -17.90 11.99 22.03
C GLN A 396 -19.28 12.60 22.31
N ILE A 397 -20.25 11.76 22.62
CA ILE A 397 -21.57 12.20 23.11
C ILE A 397 -21.67 11.78 24.58
N GLU A 398 -21.83 12.75 25.49
CA GLU A 398 -21.88 12.51 26.93
C GLU A 398 -22.99 11.49 27.26
N GLY A 399 -22.63 10.43 27.99
CA GLY A 399 -23.57 9.39 28.42
C GLY A 399 -23.81 8.27 27.40
N TYR A 400 -23.18 8.31 26.22
CA TYR A 400 -23.31 7.28 25.19
C TYR A 400 -21.94 6.72 24.83
N GLN A 401 -21.85 5.39 24.69
CA GLN A 401 -20.63 4.73 24.25
C GLN A 401 -20.77 4.36 22.76
N ALA A 402 -19.88 4.89 21.93
CA ALA A 402 -19.82 4.51 20.53
C ALA A 402 -19.28 3.08 20.39
N ILE A 403 -19.90 2.28 19.51
CA ILE A 403 -19.46 0.92 19.14
C ILE A 403 -18.51 0.94 17.94
N GLY A 404 -18.44 2.07 17.24
CA GLY A 404 -17.62 2.29 16.07
C GLY A 404 -17.59 3.75 15.67
N GLY A 405 -16.79 4.05 14.66
CA GLY A 405 -16.65 5.39 14.12
C GLY A 405 -15.36 5.53 13.34
N GLY A 406 -15.34 6.48 12.42
CA GLY A 406 -14.18 6.82 11.61
C GLY A 406 -14.11 8.31 11.34
N GLY A 407 -13.08 8.75 10.64
CA GLY A 407 -12.97 10.15 10.23
C GLY A 407 -11.66 10.50 9.56
N GLY A 408 -11.69 11.57 8.77
CA GLY A 408 -10.52 12.21 8.16
C GLY A 408 -10.40 13.66 8.61
N PRO A 409 -9.39 14.45 8.22
CA PRO A 409 -9.08 15.75 8.82
C PRO A 409 -10.27 16.71 9.02
N THR A 410 -11.28 16.65 8.14
CA THR A 410 -12.47 17.51 8.16
C THR A 410 -13.77 16.81 8.55
N SER A 411 -13.77 15.50 8.85
CA SER A 411 -14.99 14.77 9.21
C SER A 411 -14.75 13.73 10.31
N ARG A 412 -15.75 13.53 11.17
CA ARG A 412 -15.76 12.47 12.19
C ARG A 412 -17.12 11.79 12.19
N SER A 413 -17.18 10.54 12.59
CA SER A 413 -18.43 9.78 12.72
C SER A 413 -18.40 8.95 14.00
N LEU A 414 -19.58 8.76 14.58
CA LEU A 414 -19.82 7.93 15.75
C LEU A 414 -21.02 7.03 15.48
N ALA A 415 -20.83 5.72 15.62
CA ALA A 415 -21.87 4.70 15.50
C ALA A 415 -22.23 4.16 16.88
N PHE A 416 -23.52 3.87 17.09
CA PHE A 416 -24.07 3.40 18.35
C PHE A 416 -24.96 2.17 18.11
N GLU A 417 -25.05 1.29 19.11
CA GLU A 417 -25.99 0.15 19.07
C GLU A 417 -27.45 0.64 19.05
N GLU A 418 -27.73 1.70 19.81
CA GLU A 418 -28.99 2.44 19.77
C GLU A 418 -28.70 3.92 19.55
N MET A 419 -29.40 4.53 18.58
CA MET A 419 -29.16 5.92 18.18
C MET A 419 -29.48 6.90 19.32
N PRO A 420 -28.52 7.75 19.75
CA PRO A 420 -28.78 8.78 20.75
C PRO A 420 -29.84 9.77 20.24
N THR A 421 -30.82 10.14 21.05
CA THR A 421 -31.90 11.07 20.69
C THR A 421 -32.11 12.18 21.71
N GLY A 422 -32.84 13.21 21.32
CA GLY A 422 -33.17 14.38 22.15
C GLY A 422 -32.01 15.36 22.25
N LYS A 423 -31.87 15.98 23.43
CA LYS A 423 -30.77 16.90 23.72
C LYS A 423 -29.51 16.12 24.03
N LEU A 424 -28.51 16.30 23.18
CA LEU A 424 -27.24 15.61 23.22
C LEU A 424 -26.13 16.62 23.49
N LYS A 425 -25.16 16.22 24.30
CA LYS A 425 -24.01 17.05 24.64
C LYS A 425 -22.77 16.42 24.04
N LEU A 426 -22.19 17.12 23.07
CA LEU A 426 -20.93 16.76 22.44
C LEU A 426 -19.77 17.18 23.33
N LEU A 427 -18.78 16.31 23.43
CA LEU A 427 -17.51 16.54 24.09
C LEU A 427 -16.41 16.49 23.03
N PHE A 428 -15.67 17.58 22.88
CA PHE A 428 -14.48 17.64 22.03
C PHE A 428 -13.23 17.56 22.90
N SER A 429 -12.36 16.60 22.62
CA SER A 429 -11.12 16.34 23.37
C SER A 429 -9.96 15.98 22.43
N ASP A 430 -8.79 15.70 23.01
CA ASP A 430 -7.60 15.22 22.28
C ASP A 430 -7.20 16.07 21.07
N PHE A 431 -6.97 17.35 21.31
CA PHE A 431 -6.58 18.30 20.27
C PHE A 431 -5.10 18.14 19.95
N TYR A 432 -4.78 17.91 18.68
CA TYR A 432 -3.41 17.74 18.17
C TYR A 432 -3.01 18.91 17.26
N PRO A 433 -2.55 20.03 17.83
CA PRO A 433 -1.96 21.10 17.07
C PRO A 433 -0.61 20.70 16.45
N LEU A 434 -0.37 21.18 15.23
CA LEU A 434 0.91 21.11 14.54
C LEU A 434 1.92 21.96 15.31
N LYS A 435 2.95 21.30 15.82
CA LYS A 435 4.06 21.96 16.51
C LYS A 435 5.07 22.49 15.50
N GLU A 436 5.49 21.61 14.59
CA GLU A 436 6.53 21.89 13.58
C GLU A 436 6.55 20.79 12.52
N THR A 437 7.18 21.08 11.38
CA THR A 437 7.57 20.07 10.38
C THR A 437 9.04 19.74 10.58
N ARG A 438 9.37 18.45 10.77
CA ARG A 438 10.74 17.95 10.91
C ARG A 438 11.10 17.09 9.72
N THR A 439 12.40 17.03 9.42
CA THR A 439 12.96 16.14 8.40
C THR A 439 14.08 15.33 9.03
N TRP A 440 14.08 14.03 8.75
CA TRP A 440 15.11 13.08 9.19
C TRP A 440 15.77 12.47 7.95
N GLU A 441 17.06 12.16 8.05
CA GLU A 441 17.82 11.54 6.97
C GLU A 441 18.71 10.41 7.49
N GLY A 442 18.74 9.32 6.72
CA GLY A 442 19.70 8.22 6.87
C GLY A 442 20.48 8.06 5.58
N LYS A 443 21.76 7.70 5.67
CA LYS A 443 22.60 7.38 4.51
C LYS A 443 23.14 5.98 4.60
N TRP A 444 23.13 5.28 3.48
CA TRP A 444 23.65 3.93 3.36
C TRP A 444 24.43 3.74 2.07
N GLN A 445 25.46 2.90 2.13
CA GLN A 445 26.20 2.42 0.98
C GLN A 445 26.74 1.01 1.29
N PRO A 446 26.93 0.15 0.29
CA PRO A 446 27.55 -1.15 0.50
C PRO A 446 29.02 -1.01 0.88
N GLU A 447 29.57 -1.99 1.62
CA GLU A 447 30.99 -1.99 2.01
C GLU A 447 31.92 -1.97 0.79
N THR A 448 31.55 -2.72 -0.24
CA THR A 448 32.19 -2.68 -1.56
C THR A 448 31.24 -2.08 -2.57
N LEU A 449 31.63 -0.93 -3.14
CA LEU A 449 30.84 -0.34 -4.23
C LEU A 449 30.78 -1.31 -5.41
N PRO A 450 29.58 -1.59 -5.94
CA PRO A 450 29.42 -2.47 -7.07
C PRO A 450 30.21 -1.91 -8.26
N SER A 451 30.98 -2.78 -8.91
CA SER A 451 31.56 -2.43 -10.21
C SER A 451 30.41 -2.24 -11.19
N PRO A 452 30.43 -1.21 -12.07
CA PRO A 452 29.38 -1.04 -13.06
C PRO A 452 29.31 -2.31 -13.91
N GLN A 453 28.29 -3.14 -13.65
CA GLN A 453 28.03 -4.30 -14.46
C GLN A 453 27.58 -3.79 -15.83
N PRO A 454 28.09 -4.36 -16.94
CA PRO A 454 27.47 -4.14 -18.23
C PRO A 454 26.04 -4.64 -18.11
N THR A 455 25.08 -3.74 -18.30
CA THR A 455 23.66 -4.04 -18.34
C THR A 455 23.47 -5.27 -19.23
N ALA A 456 23.00 -6.38 -18.65
CA ALA A 456 22.61 -7.53 -19.42
C ALA A 456 21.44 -7.05 -20.29
N ALA A 457 21.72 -6.85 -21.58
CA ALA A 457 20.72 -6.48 -22.55
C ALA A 457 19.71 -7.62 -22.65
N ASN A 458 18.59 -7.52 -21.92
CA ASN A 458 17.44 -8.36 -22.18
C ASN A 458 16.97 -8.05 -23.60
N THR A 459 17.05 -9.06 -24.45
CA THR A 459 16.84 -8.99 -25.90
C THR A 459 15.36 -9.00 -26.29
N SER A 460 14.53 -8.22 -25.59
CA SER A 460 13.30 -7.70 -26.18
C SER A 460 13.58 -6.28 -26.61
N PRO A 461 13.46 -5.91 -27.91
CA PRO A 461 13.68 -4.54 -28.32
C PRO A 461 12.49 -3.72 -27.82
N VAL A 462 12.62 -3.19 -26.61
CA VAL A 462 11.80 -2.08 -26.11
C VAL A 462 11.80 -1.01 -27.20
N CYS A 463 10.61 -0.55 -27.61
CA CYS A 463 10.50 0.41 -28.70
C CYS A 463 10.91 1.83 -28.26
N LEU A 464 10.75 2.15 -26.97
CA LEU A 464 11.06 3.46 -26.40
C LEU A 464 11.49 3.33 -24.94
N ASP A 465 12.53 4.06 -24.56
CA ASP A 465 12.99 4.20 -23.18
C ASP A 465 13.20 5.67 -22.80
N ALA A 466 13.52 5.92 -21.52
CA ALA A 466 13.81 7.26 -21.00
C ALA A 466 14.92 8.01 -21.78
N ASN A 467 15.86 7.29 -22.40
CA ASN A 467 17.01 7.89 -23.09
C ASN A 467 16.70 8.30 -24.53
N SER A 468 15.81 7.55 -25.18
CA SER A 468 15.44 7.74 -26.59
C SER A 468 14.27 8.69 -26.80
N TYR A 469 13.45 8.91 -25.76
CA TYR A 469 12.29 9.82 -25.80
C TYR A 469 12.58 11.19 -26.41
N SER A 470 13.64 11.85 -25.93
CA SER A 470 14.00 13.20 -26.36
C SER A 470 14.38 13.32 -27.85
N THR A 471 14.64 12.19 -28.51
CA THR A 471 15.10 12.12 -29.91
C THR A 471 14.01 11.73 -30.91
N LEU A 472 12.78 11.53 -30.45
CA LEU A 472 11.66 11.12 -31.29
C LEU A 472 11.37 12.13 -32.41
N PRO A 473 11.13 11.67 -33.65
CA PRO A 473 10.74 12.53 -34.75
C PRO A 473 9.32 13.09 -34.55
N SER A 474 9.03 14.21 -35.21
CA SER A 474 7.66 14.71 -35.35
C SER A 474 6.84 13.84 -36.30
N LEU A 475 5.51 13.97 -36.24
CA LEU A 475 4.58 13.35 -37.18
C LEU A 475 5.00 13.56 -38.66
N PRO A 476 4.99 12.52 -39.51
CA PRO A 476 5.38 12.65 -40.92
C PRO A 476 4.29 13.38 -41.73
N GLU A 477 4.69 14.03 -42.83
CA GLU A 477 3.73 14.65 -43.74
C GLU A 477 2.79 13.59 -44.37
N GLY A 478 1.48 13.86 -44.35
CA GLY A 478 0.45 13.03 -44.99
C GLY A 478 -0.24 12.02 -44.06
N LEU A 479 0.11 11.98 -42.78
CA LEU A 479 -0.68 11.27 -41.76
C LEU A 479 -1.61 12.28 -41.07
N ASP A 480 -2.85 12.37 -41.57
CA ASP A 480 -3.85 13.33 -41.10
C ASP A 480 -4.97 12.61 -40.32
N GLY A 481 -5.46 13.25 -39.26
CA GLY A 481 -6.51 12.70 -38.42
C GLY A 481 -6.90 13.63 -37.29
N TRP A 482 -7.76 13.13 -36.42
CA TRP A 482 -8.28 13.82 -35.25
C TRP A 482 -7.93 13.05 -33.98
N MET A 483 -7.54 13.78 -32.94
CA MET A 483 -7.32 13.26 -31.60
C MET A 483 -8.30 13.89 -30.62
N LEU A 484 -8.89 13.04 -29.79
CA LEU A 484 -9.71 13.46 -28.66
C LEU A 484 -8.82 13.48 -27.41
N LEU A 485 -8.79 14.63 -26.72
CA LEU A 485 -7.90 14.90 -25.60
C LEU A 485 -8.71 15.45 -24.43
N THR A 486 -8.44 14.97 -23.22
CA THR A 486 -8.80 15.65 -21.98
C THR A 486 -7.64 16.56 -21.59
N GLU A 487 -7.81 17.86 -21.77
CA GLU A 487 -6.88 18.88 -21.26
C GLU A 487 -7.29 19.25 -19.82
N LEU A 488 -6.32 19.41 -18.93
CA LEU A 488 -6.57 19.74 -17.51
C LEU A 488 -6.20 21.18 -17.17
N ASP A 489 -5.19 21.73 -17.84
CA ASP A 489 -4.63 23.05 -17.59
C ASP A 489 -4.84 23.98 -18.81
N PRO A 490 -5.33 25.24 -18.64
CA PRO A 490 -5.65 25.92 -17.39
C PRO A 490 -7.01 25.55 -16.78
N GLU A 491 -7.90 24.90 -17.54
CA GLU A 491 -9.18 24.40 -17.09
C GLU A 491 -9.48 23.05 -17.75
N MET A 492 -10.15 22.17 -17.03
CA MET A 492 -10.56 20.87 -17.56
C MET A 492 -11.49 21.05 -18.77
N GLN A 493 -11.13 20.46 -19.90
CA GLN A 493 -11.95 20.44 -21.11
C GLN A 493 -11.66 19.23 -21.98
N LEU A 494 -12.67 18.83 -22.76
CA LEU A 494 -12.55 17.79 -23.75
C LEU A 494 -12.42 18.41 -25.14
N VAL A 495 -11.34 18.13 -25.85
CA VAL A 495 -10.97 18.79 -27.10
C VAL A 495 -10.78 17.75 -28.20
N LEU A 496 -11.40 17.99 -29.37
CA LEU A 496 -11.16 17.24 -30.60
C LEU A 496 -10.31 18.10 -31.54
N GLN A 497 -9.04 17.76 -31.67
CA GLN A 497 -8.02 18.54 -32.38
C GLN A 497 -7.36 17.72 -33.49
N SER A 498 -6.86 18.37 -34.55
CA SER A 498 -6.08 17.70 -35.59
C SER A 498 -4.77 17.16 -35.02
N MET A 499 -4.24 16.06 -35.58
CA MET A 499 -3.01 15.43 -35.10
C MET A 499 -1.77 16.34 -35.14
N ASP A 500 -1.77 17.35 -36.02
CA ASP A 500 -0.72 18.36 -36.11
C ASP A 500 -0.93 19.57 -35.16
N GLY A 501 -2.02 19.55 -34.38
CA GLY A 501 -2.41 20.59 -33.43
C GLY A 501 -2.91 21.89 -34.04
N LYS A 502 -3.03 22.01 -35.37
CA LYS A 502 -3.36 23.28 -36.03
C LYS A 502 -4.86 23.62 -36.05
N GLU A 503 -5.73 22.63 -35.97
CA GLU A 503 -7.17 22.81 -36.08
C GLU A 503 -7.91 22.20 -34.90
N VAL A 504 -8.76 22.98 -34.24
CA VAL A 504 -9.69 22.48 -33.21
C VAL A 504 -11.08 22.36 -33.81
N LYS A 505 -11.64 21.16 -33.80
CA LYS A 505 -12.97 20.85 -34.37
C LYS A 505 -14.10 21.03 -33.36
N LEU A 506 -13.85 20.67 -32.11
CA LEU A 506 -14.81 20.75 -31.01
C LEU A 506 -14.04 20.93 -29.70
N SER A 507 -14.55 21.77 -28.81
CA SER A 507 -14.10 21.87 -27.41
C SER A 507 -15.34 21.94 -26.52
N ILE A 508 -15.32 21.16 -25.43
CA ILE A 508 -16.38 21.06 -24.44
C ILE A 508 -15.76 21.39 -23.08
N PRO A 509 -15.97 22.61 -22.56
CA PRO A 509 -15.47 23.01 -21.24
C PRO A 509 -16.08 22.15 -20.13
N GLN A 510 -15.30 21.90 -19.08
CA GLN A 510 -15.70 21.14 -17.88
C GLN A 510 -16.12 19.69 -18.19
N ALA A 511 -15.65 19.13 -19.31
CA ALA A 511 -15.81 17.73 -19.68
C ALA A 511 -14.44 17.04 -19.77
N SER A 512 -14.41 15.73 -19.58
CA SER A 512 -13.22 14.86 -19.63
C SER A 512 -13.63 13.43 -19.95
N ARG A 513 -12.68 12.51 -20.16
CA ARG A 513 -12.92 11.06 -20.30
C ARG A 513 -13.94 10.72 -21.39
N GLY A 514 -13.82 11.38 -22.53
CA GLY A 514 -14.73 11.19 -23.66
C GLY A 514 -14.37 9.98 -24.52
N SER A 515 -15.20 9.68 -25.51
CA SER A 515 -14.88 8.69 -26.53
C SER A 515 -15.59 8.93 -27.85
N LEU A 516 -14.87 8.71 -28.94
CA LEU A 516 -15.43 8.83 -30.29
C LEU A 516 -16.22 7.58 -30.66
N SER A 517 -17.33 7.77 -31.38
CA SER A 517 -17.99 6.67 -32.07
C SER A 517 -17.07 6.06 -33.13
N PRO A 518 -17.23 4.77 -33.49
CA PRO A 518 -16.34 4.13 -34.46
C PRO A 518 -16.28 4.83 -35.83
N ASP A 519 -17.36 5.50 -36.21
CA ASP A 519 -17.46 6.29 -37.46
C ASP A 519 -16.95 7.74 -37.33
N GLY A 520 -16.51 8.16 -36.13
CA GLY A 520 -15.99 9.50 -35.85
C GLY A 520 -17.03 10.62 -35.95
N THR A 521 -18.33 10.30 -35.99
CA THR A 521 -19.40 11.31 -36.13
C THR A 521 -19.98 11.79 -34.80
N LYS A 522 -19.76 11.03 -33.72
CA LYS A 522 -20.28 11.32 -32.39
C LYS A 522 -19.19 11.22 -31.32
N LEU A 523 -19.43 11.92 -30.23
CA LEU A 523 -18.59 11.95 -29.04
C LEU A 523 -19.47 11.65 -27.82
N ALA A 524 -19.12 10.65 -27.02
CA ALA A 524 -19.72 10.41 -25.70
C ALA A 524 -18.81 10.97 -24.61
N TYR A 525 -19.37 11.52 -23.53
CA TYR A 525 -18.62 11.93 -22.34
C TYR A 525 -19.52 11.92 -21.09
N PRO A 526 -18.96 11.76 -19.87
CA PRO A 526 -19.72 11.78 -18.64
C PRO A 526 -20.25 13.20 -18.33
N SER A 527 -21.46 13.28 -17.78
CA SER A 527 -22.11 14.52 -17.36
C SER A 527 -22.87 14.30 -16.05
N GLU A 528 -23.28 15.39 -15.38
CA GLU A 528 -24.01 15.34 -14.11
C GLU A 528 -25.30 14.49 -14.16
N THR A 529 -25.91 14.36 -15.34
CA THR A 529 -27.20 13.67 -15.52
C THR A 529 -27.07 12.32 -16.23
N GLY A 530 -25.84 11.89 -16.54
CA GLY A 530 -25.53 10.64 -17.21
C GLY A 530 -24.54 10.82 -18.37
N THR A 531 -24.65 10.04 -19.43
CA THR A 531 -23.71 10.09 -20.56
C THR A 531 -24.24 11.04 -21.62
N ALA A 532 -23.52 12.12 -21.88
CA ALA A 532 -23.83 13.04 -22.96
C ALA A 532 -23.27 12.50 -24.28
N ILE A 533 -24.07 12.53 -25.34
CA ILE A 533 -23.68 12.16 -26.70
C ILE A 533 -23.85 13.39 -27.58
N VAL A 534 -22.76 13.85 -28.17
CA VAL A 534 -22.72 15.00 -29.07
C VAL A 534 -22.54 14.52 -30.49
N ASP A 535 -23.40 14.97 -31.39
CA ASP A 535 -23.17 14.88 -32.82
C ASP A 535 -22.15 15.96 -33.24
N ILE A 536 -20.98 15.54 -33.70
CA ILE A 536 -19.83 16.44 -33.93
C ILE A 536 -20.12 17.45 -35.05
N THR A 537 -20.99 17.10 -36.01
CA THR A 537 -21.29 17.99 -37.15
C THR A 537 -22.34 19.03 -36.81
N SER A 538 -23.41 18.62 -36.13
CA SER A 538 -24.54 19.50 -35.81
C SER A 538 -24.39 20.21 -34.46
N GLY A 539 -23.53 19.71 -33.57
CA GLY A 539 -23.41 20.16 -32.19
C GLY A 539 -24.62 19.80 -31.31
N GLN A 540 -25.53 18.94 -31.79
CA GLN A 540 -26.67 18.50 -31.00
C GLN A 540 -26.23 17.51 -29.94
N THR A 541 -26.63 17.77 -28.70
CA THR A 541 -26.36 16.91 -27.54
C THR A 541 -27.63 16.20 -27.10
N THR A 542 -27.52 14.89 -26.87
CA THR A 542 -28.53 14.07 -26.20
C THR A 542 -27.93 13.42 -24.97
N THR A 543 -28.68 13.32 -23.89
CA THR A 543 -28.20 12.67 -22.65
C THR A 543 -28.87 11.33 -22.46
N LEU A 544 -28.06 10.30 -22.24
CA LEU A 544 -28.50 9.02 -21.70
C LEU A 544 -28.58 9.14 -20.17
N ALA A 545 -29.79 9.23 -19.65
CA ALA A 545 -30.02 9.40 -18.22
C ALA A 545 -29.62 8.15 -17.44
N ASN A 546 -29.08 8.33 -16.23
CA ASN A 546 -28.68 7.25 -15.31
C ASN A 546 -27.63 6.29 -15.90
N THR A 547 -26.87 6.71 -16.90
CA THR A 547 -25.73 5.96 -17.45
C THR A 547 -24.45 6.75 -17.25
N GLY A 548 -23.37 6.11 -16.79
CA GLY A 548 -22.05 6.71 -16.71
C GLY A 548 -21.62 7.08 -15.30
N GLY A 549 -20.30 7.01 -15.10
CA GLY A 549 -19.60 7.42 -13.90
C GLY A 549 -18.63 8.55 -14.19
N TYR A 550 -18.34 9.35 -13.17
CA TYR A 550 -17.44 10.49 -13.28
C TYR A 550 -15.98 10.10 -13.57
N TYR A 551 -15.64 8.81 -13.36
CA TYR A 551 -14.26 8.35 -13.26
C TYR A 551 -13.79 7.43 -14.38
N ASP A 552 -14.67 6.93 -15.27
CA ASP A 552 -14.25 6.03 -16.37
C ASP A 552 -14.77 6.51 -17.72
N PRO A 553 -13.96 6.40 -18.80
CA PRO A 553 -14.39 6.73 -20.14
C PRO A 553 -15.55 5.83 -20.59
N GLN A 554 -16.35 6.33 -21.53
CA GLN A 554 -17.41 5.53 -22.13
C GLN A 554 -16.87 4.72 -23.30
N HIS A 555 -17.33 3.49 -23.46
CA HIS A 555 -16.85 2.61 -24.52
C HIS A 555 -17.96 2.31 -25.52
N TRP A 556 -17.80 2.81 -26.74
CA TRP A 556 -18.70 2.50 -27.85
C TRP A 556 -18.53 1.05 -28.29
N SER A 557 -19.64 0.36 -28.49
CA SER A 557 -19.66 -0.90 -29.25
C SER A 557 -19.12 -0.69 -30.68
N PRO A 558 -18.53 -1.71 -31.32
CA PRO A 558 -17.97 -1.59 -32.67
C PRO A 558 -18.99 -1.19 -33.74
N ASP A 559 -20.27 -1.49 -33.53
CA ASP A 559 -21.36 -1.11 -34.44
C ASP A 559 -21.97 0.27 -34.14
N GLY A 560 -21.46 0.96 -33.10
CA GLY A 560 -21.88 2.29 -32.68
C GLY A 560 -23.27 2.38 -32.05
N LYS A 561 -23.92 1.25 -31.72
CA LYS A 561 -25.32 1.24 -31.23
C LYS A 561 -25.44 1.22 -29.71
N PHE A 562 -24.40 0.79 -29.02
CA PHE A 562 -24.37 0.68 -27.56
C PHE A 562 -23.19 1.42 -26.97
N ILE A 563 -23.37 1.86 -25.73
CA ILE A 563 -22.33 2.41 -24.86
C ILE A 563 -22.23 1.52 -23.62
N ALA A 564 -21.00 1.13 -23.28
CA ALA A 564 -20.65 0.55 -22.00
C ALA A 564 -19.98 1.60 -21.09
N SER A 565 -20.27 1.55 -19.80
CA SER A 565 -19.67 2.43 -18.79
C SER A 565 -19.68 1.81 -17.40
N VAL A 566 -18.74 2.22 -16.56
CA VAL A 566 -18.78 1.91 -15.12
C VAL A 566 -19.66 2.96 -14.43
N ASN A 567 -20.63 2.55 -13.63
CA ASN A 567 -21.61 3.46 -13.01
C ASN A 567 -21.57 3.44 -11.46
N PRO A 568 -20.85 4.37 -10.82
CA PRO A 568 -20.77 4.46 -9.36
C PRO A 568 -22.11 4.90 -8.73
N SER A 569 -22.91 5.71 -9.43
CA SER A 569 -24.21 6.19 -8.91
C SER A 569 -25.27 5.09 -8.82
N ALA A 570 -25.08 3.98 -9.54
CA ALA A 570 -25.95 2.81 -9.51
C ALA A 570 -25.39 1.63 -8.69
N GLY A 571 -24.33 1.85 -7.91
CA GLY A 571 -23.75 0.81 -7.05
C GLY A 571 -22.46 0.16 -7.58
N TYR A 572 -21.70 0.84 -8.44
CA TYR A 572 -20.54 0.27 -9.15
C TYR A 572 -20.93 -0.91 -10.06
N GLY A 573 -20.05 -1.29 -10.99
CA GLY A 573 -20.37 -2.26 -12.03
C GLY A 573 -20.42 -1.68 -13.44
N ILE A 574 -20.32 -2.57 -14.43
CA ILE A 574 -20.42 -2.25 -15.85
C ILE A 574 -21.87 -2.27 -16.28
N PHE A 575 -22.30 -1.19 -16.93
CA PHE A 575 -23.61 -1.03 -17.54
C PHE A 575 -23.48 -0.93 -19.05
N VAL A 576 -24.52 -1.39 -19.74
CA VAL A 576 -24.67 -1.21 -21.19
C VAL A 576 -26.03 -0.60 -21.49
N ALA A 577 -26.07 0.38 -22.39
CA ALA A 577 -27.30 0.99 -22.88
C ALA A 577 -27.22 1.24 -24.39
N ALA A 578 -28.36 1.18 -25.07
CA ALA A 578 -28.43 1.62 -26.46
C ALA A 578 -28.31 3.15 -26.52
N ILE A 579 -27.81 3.68 -27.64
CA ILE A 579 -27.63 5.12 -27.85
C ILE A 579 -28.93 5.93 -27.88
N ASP A 580 -30.08 5.26 -27.96
CA ASP A 580 -31.41 5.87 -27.83
C ASP A 580 -31.94 5.85 -26.38
N GLY A 581 -31.14 5.35 -25.43
CA GLY A 581 -31.47 5.20 -24.02
C GLY A 581 -32.29 3.95 -23.69
N SER A 582 -32.63 3.13 -24.67
CA SER A 582 -33.36 1.88 -24.43
C SER A 582 -32.43 0.75 -23.98
N GLY A 583 -33.01 -0.28 -23.36
CA GLY A 583 -32.30 -1.53 -23.04
C GLY A 583 -31.16 -1.39 -22.03
N ALA A 584 -31.12 -0.30 -21.26
CA ALA A 584 -30.12 -0.09 -20.21
C ALA A 584 -30.18 -1.22 -19.17
N ARG A 585 -29.03 -1.83 -18.89
CA ARG A 585 -28.90 -2.88 -17.87
C ARG A 585 -27.46 -3.02 -17.38
N GLN A 586 -27.36 -3.51 -16.16
CA GLN A 586 -26.10 -3.89 -15.53
C GLN A 586 -25.63 -5.25 -16.07
N LEU A 587 -24.34 -5.38 -16.35
CA LEU A 587 -23.67 -6.61 -16.78
C LEU A 587 -22.85 -7.23 -15.65
N THR A 588 -22.26 -6.40 -14.79
CA THR A 588 -21.41 -6.81 -13.67
C THR A 588 -21.71 -5.96 -12.44
N ASP A 589 -21.33 -6.45 -11.26
CA ASP A 589 -21.59 -5.81 -9.97
C ASP A 589 -20.36 -5.98 -9.08
N LEU A 590 -19.19 -5.54 -9.54
CA LEU A 590 -17.96 -5.56 -8.75
C LEU A 590 -17.61 -4.13 -8.33
N GLY A 591 -16.96 -3.99 -7.17
CA GLY A 591 -16.59 -2.68 -6.63
C GLY A 591 -15.44 -1.97 -7.35
N TYR A 592 -14.65 -2.70 -8.14
CA TYR A 592 -13.54 -2.16 -8.91
C TYR A 592 -13.38 -2.92 -10.24
N GLU A 593 -13.59 -2.23 -11.36
CA GLU A 593 -13.50 -2.78 -12.72
C GLU A 593 -12.97 -1.71 -13.67
N SER A 594 -12.17 -2.10 -14.66
CA SER A 594 -11.72 -1.20 -15.72
C SER A 594 -12.05 -1.81 -17.09
N ILE A 595 -12.86 -1.14 -17.89
CA ILE A 595 -13.27 -1.65 -19.21
C ILE A 595 -12.06 -1.59 -20.14
N ALA A 596 -11.71 -2.74 -20.72
CA ALA A 596 -10.59 -2.86 -21.64
C ALA A 596 -10.99 -2.65 -23.10
N GLY A 597 -12.26 -2.90 -23.44
CA GLY A 597 -12.78 -2.71 -24.80
C GLY A 597 -13.82 -3.75 -25.18
N TRP A 598 -14.23 -3.74 -26.44
CA TRP A 598 -15.22 -4.68 -27.00
C TRP A 598 -14.53 -5.75 -27.86
N SER A 599 -15.16 -6.93 -27.96
CA SER A 599 -14.81 -7.86 -29.04
C SER A 599 -15.17 -7.26 -30.40
N PRO A 600 -14.47 -7.60 -31.50
CA PRO A 600 -14.72 -7.02 -32.83
C PRO A 600 -16.14 -7.23 -33.34
N ASP A 601 -16.78 -8.33 -32.92
CA ASP A 601 -18.15 -8.66 -33.26
C ASP A 601 -19.20 -8.01 -32.32
N GLY A 602 -18.76 -7.29 -31.29
CA GLY A 602 -19.60 -6.64 -30.28
C GLY A 602 -20.32 -7.60 -29.33
N SER A 603 -20.00 -8.90 -29.35
CA SER A 603 -20.69 -9.89 -28.52
C SER A 603 -20.17 -9.96 -27.07
N LEU A 604 -18.92 -9.55 -26.85
CA LEU A 604 -18.25 -9.54 -25.55
C LEU A 604 -17.76 -8.13 -25.20
N LEU A 605 -17.76 -7.84 -23.91
CA LEU A 605 -17.02 -6.72 -23.34
C LEU A 605 -15.88 -7.27 -22.49
N TYR A 606 -14.67 -6.79 -22.74
CA TYR A 606 -13.48 -7.12 -21.96
C TYR A 606 -13.29 -6.09 -20.85
N TYR A 607 -12.92 -6.56 -19.66
CA TYR A 607 -12.67 -5.70 -18.51
C TYR A 607 -11.68 -6.37 -17.55
N ALA A 608 -10.96 -5.56 -16.79
CA ALA A 608 -9.94 -5.99 -15.85
C ALA A 608 -10.43 -5.81 -14.41
N ILE A 609 -10.13 -6.80 -13.57
CA ILE A 609 -10.33 -6.76 -12.11
C ILE A 609 -9.02 -7.12 -11.41
N PRO A 610 -8.79 -6.73 -10.15
CA PRO A 610 -7.63 -7.20 -9.41
C PRO A 610 -7.56 -8.72 -9.39
N ASP A 611 -6.39 -9.29 -9.68
CA ASP A 611 -6.22 -10.74 -9.64
C ASP A 611 -6.16 -11.27 -8.21
N ALA A 612 -6.65 -12.50 -8.00
CA ALA A 612 -6.59 -13.15 -6.69
C ALA A 612 -5.15 -13.45 -6.24
N SER A 613 -4.17 -13.50 -7.15
CA SER A 613 -2.79 -13.74 -6.77
C SER A 613 -1.95 -12.50 -6.49
N GLY A 614 -2.51 -11.29 -6.65
CA GLY A 614 -1.73 -10.05 -6.53
C GLY A 614 -0.75 -9.79 -7.69
N ALA A 615 -0.64 -10.70 -8.68
CA ALA A 615 0.32 -10.59 -9.79
C ALA A 615 -0.01 -9.50 -10.83
N GLY A 616 -1.11 -8.78 -10.63
CA GLY A 616 -1.65 -7.77 -11.53
C GLY A 616 -3.17 -7.84 -11.60
N PHE A 617 -3.72 -7.63 -12.78
CA PHE A 617 -5.16 -7.65 -13.04
C PHE A 617 -5.57 -8.86 -13.87
N MET A 618 -6.66 -9.52 -13.52
CA MET A 618 -7.30 -10.54 -14.36
C MET A 618 -8.14 -9.88 -15.44
N LEU A 619 -7.85 -10.18 -16.72
CA LEU A 619 -8.72 -9.83 -17.83
C LEU A 619 -9.88 -10.83 -17.91
N ARG A 620 -11.11 -10.32 -17.88
CA ARG A 620 -12.36 -11.05 -18.00
C ARG A 620 -13.12 -10.62 -19.26
N ALA A 621 -13.99 -11.50 -19.73
CA ALA A 621 -14.97 -11.20 -20.77
C ALA A 621 -16.38 -11.43 -20.22
N VAL A 622 -17.28 -10.47 -20.41
CA VAL A 622 -18.72 -10.64 -20.18
C VAL A 622 -19.43 -10.69 -21.52
N ASN A 623 -20.21 -11.74 -21.76
CA ASN A 623 -21.10 -11.79 -22.90
C ASN A 623 -22.20 -10.76 -22.70
N VAL A 624 -22.28 -9.81 -23.63
CA VAL A 624 -23.18 -8.68 -23.47
C VAL A 624 -24.61 -9.18 -23.40
N ASN A 625 -25.04 -10.14 -24.22
CA ASN A 625 -26.43 -10.59 -24.26
C ASN A 625 -26.84 -11.49 -23.09
N THR A 626 -25.96 -12.40 -22.65
CA THR A 626 -26.31 -13.40 -21.62
C THR A 626 -25.86 -13.02 -20.21
N GLY A 627 -24.93 -12.07 -20.07
CA GLY A 627 -24.27 -11.75 -18.80
C GLY A 627 -23.29 -12.82 -18.33
N THR A 628 -22.98 -13.82 -19.17
CA THR A 628 -22.05 -14.89 -18.81
C THR A 628 -20.62 -14.35 -18.77
N ILE A 629 -19.91 -14.59 -17.68
CA ILE A 629 -18.55 -14.12 -17.44
C ILE A 629 -17.55 -15.27 -17.60
N HIS A 630 -16.41 -15.00 -18.22
CA HIS A 630 -15.28 -15.91 -18.32
C HIS A 630 -13.96 -15.20 -18.03
N ASP A 631 -13.10 -15.85 -17.26
CA ASP A 631 -11.72 -15.43 -17.06
C ASP A 631 -10.91 -15.74 -18.34
N LEU A 632 -10.03 -14.82 -18.74
CA LEU A 632 -9.13 -15.02 -19.87
C LEU A 632 -7.70 -15.32 -19.37
N PHE A 633 -7.02 -14.29 -18.86
CA PHE A 633 -5.65 -14.38 -18.38
C PHE A 633 -5.28 -13.16 -17.52
N ILE A 634 -4.19 -13.27 -16.78
CA ILE A 634 -3.63 -12.17 -15.99
C ILE A 634 -2.86 -11.22 -16.90
N LEU A 635 -3.01 -9.91 -16.67
CA LEU A 635 -2.15 -8.85 -17.18
C LEU A 635 -0.99 -8.73 -16.20
N GLU A 636 0.09 -9.48 -16.46
CA GLU A 636 1.22 -9.59 -15.53
C GLU A 636 1.88 -8.22 -15.32
N ASP A 637 2.28 -7.93 -14.08
CA ASP A 637 2.99 -6.69 -13.74
C ASP A 637 2.21 -5.41 -14.10
N SER A 638 0.88 -5.49 -14.18
CA SER A 638 0.03 -4.32 -14.42
C SER A 638 -0.04 -3.40 -13.20
N SER A 639 -0.27 -2.10 -13.42
CA SER A 639 -0.49 -1.11 -12.35
C SER A 639 -1.47 -1.61 -11.29
N ARG A 640 -1.05 -1.55 -10.02
CA ARG A 640 -1.85 -2.00 -8.86
C ARG A 640 -3.17 -1.26 -8.70
N LYS A 641 -3.27 -0.03 -9.23
CA LYS A 641 -4.43 0.86 -9.03
C LYS A 641 -5.10 1.30 -10.32
N ALA A 642 -4.42 1.34 -11.45
CA ALA A 642 -5.05 1.78 -12.70
C ALA A 642 -4.29 1.17 -13.89
N PRO A 643 -4.62 -0.08 -14.26
CA PRO A 643 -3.93 -0.80 -15.34
C PRO A 643 -4.18 -0.20 -16.74
N TYR A 644 -5.21 0.62 -16.92
CA TYR A 644 -5.63 1.19 -18.21
C TYR A 644 -5.53 0.19 -19.39
N PRO A 645 -6.14 -1.01 -19.26
CA PRO A 645 -6.10 -1.99 -20.32
C PRO A 645 -6.84 -1.45 -21.54
N ALA A 646 -6.28 -1.66 -22.72
CA ALA A 646 -6.87 -1.26 -23.98
C ALA A 646 -6.74 -2.42 -24.97
N VAL A 647 -7.85 -3.08 -25.28
CA VAL A 647 -7.94 -4.12 -26.30
C VAL A 647 -8.00 -3.46 -27.67
N SER A 648 -7.14 -3.91 -28.58
CA SER A 648 -7.13 -3.46 -29.96
C SER A 648 -8.48 -3.74 -30.63
N PRO A 649 -9.02 -2.85 -31.50
CA PRO A 649 -10.32 -3.04 -32.16
C PRO A 649 -10.48 -4.35 -32.95
N ASN A 650 -9.37 -4.91 -33.47
CA ASN A 650 -9.37 -6.21 -34.13
C ASN A 650 -9.38 -7.43 -33.17
N GLY A 651 -9.32 -7.18 -31.86
CA GLY A 651 -9.38 -8.19 -30.80
C GLY A 651 -8.13 -9.07 -30.66
N GLN A 652 -6.99 -8.66 -31.20
CA GLN A 652 -5.75 -9.47 -31.18
C GLN A 652 -4.80 -9.12 -30.03
N TRP A 653 -4.83 -7.88 -29.56
CA TRP A 653 -3.89 -7.36 -28.57
C TRP A 653 -4.59 -6.68 -27.41
N VAL A 654 -3.93 -6.66 -26.26
CA VAL A 654 -4.23 -5.77 -25.15
C VAL A 654 -2.95 -5.04 -24.73
N ALA A 655 -3.01 -3.71 -24.71
CA ALA A 655 -1.97 -2.86 -24.15
C ALA A 655 -2.38 -2.46 -22.73
N TYR A 656 -1.44 -2.35 -21.80
CA TYR A 656 -1.75 -1.97 -20.43
C TYR A 656 -0.53 -1.33 -19.75
N ARG A 657 -0.82 -0.52 -18.73
CA ARG A 657 0.16 0.20 -17.92
C ARG A 657 0.76 -0.73 -16.87
N ALA A 658 2.08 -0.67 -16.72
CA ALA A 658 2.85 -1.48 -15.78
C ALA A 658 2.71 -1.01 -14.32
N SER A 659 3.25 -1.80 -13.39
CA SER A 659 3.26 -1.59 -11.94
C SER A 659 3.92 -0.27 -11.52
N ASP A 660 4.99 0.12 -12.23
CA ASP A 660 5.71 1.40 -12.07
C ASP A 660 4.93 2.64 -12.58
N ASN A 661 3.72 2.43 -13.13
CA ASN A 661 2.86 3.43 -13.75
C ASN A 661 3.48 4.19 -14.94
N SER A 662 4.69 3.84 -15.37
CA SER A 662 5.49 4.56 -16.36
C SER A 662 5.79 3.72 -17.60
N SER A 663 5.79 2.40 -17.46
CA SER A 663 6.02 1.44 -18.53
C SER A 663 4.71 0.92 -19.13
N LEU A 664 4.80 0.38 -20.34
CA LEU A 664 3.67 -0.17 -21.08
C LEU A 664 3.99 -1.57 -21.59
N TYR A 665 3.10 -2.50 -21.29
CA TYR A 665 3.14 -3.86 -21.82
C TYR A 665 2.13 -4.05 -22.95
N LEU A 666 2.47 -4.95 -23.87
CA LEU A 666 1.56 -5.46 -24.89
C LEU A 666 1.46 -6.98 -24.76
N LYS A 667 0.24 -7.51 -24.83
CA LYS A 667 -0.04 -8.95 -24.73
C LYS A 667 -1.01 -9.38 -25.82
N GLU A 668 -0.82 -10.58 -26.38
CA GLU A 668 -1.78 -11.15 -27.32
C GLU A 668 -3.01 -11.66 -26.57
N MET A 669 -4.18 -11.54 -27.20
CA MET A 669 -5.45 -12.02 -26.65
C MET A 669 -5.56 -13.56 -26.59
N ASP A 670 -4.52 -14.28 -27.04
CA ASP A 670 -4.40 -15.74 -26.86
C ASP A 670 -3.81 -16.13 -25.49
N GLY A 671 -3.37 -15.16 -24.69
CA GLY A 671 -2.80 -15.35 -23.36
C GLY A 671 -1.30 -15.63 -23.32
N SER A 672 -0.59 -15.53 -24.45
CA SER A 672 0.88 -15.60 -24.48
C SER A 672 1.53 -14.52 -23.60
N PRO A 673 2.77 -14.72 -23.11
CA PRO A 673 3.40 -13.78 -22.18
C PRO A 673 3.44 -12.35 -22.70
N ALA A 674 3.19 -11.38 -21.82
CA ALA A 674 3.30 -9.97 -22.16
C ALA A 674 4.73 -9.59 -22.58
N ARG A 675 4.85 -8.65 -23.51
CA ARG A 675 6.11 -8.03 -23.91
C ARG A 675 6.17 -6.58 -23.42
N LEU A 676 7.29 -6.19 -22.82
CA LEU A 676 7.55 -4.79 -22.48
C LEU A 676 7.71 -3.99 -23.78
N LEU A 677 6.83 -3.01 -24.01
CA LEU A 677 6.81 -2.21 -25.23
C LEU A 677 7.48 -0.84 -25.02
N LEU A 678 7.19 -0.19 -23.89
CA LEU A 678 7.80 1.08 -23.47
C LEU A 678 8.37 0.90 -22.06
N ASP A 679 9.63 1.30 -21.86
CA ASP A 679 10.35 1.17 -20.58
C ASP A 679 10.58 2.55 -19.97
N GLN A 680 9.71 2.94 -19.04
CA GLN A 680 9.76 4.21 -18.31
C GLN A 680 10.12 5.45 -19.17
N PRO A 681 9.49 5.68 -20.34
CA PRO A 681 9.81 6.82 -21.20
C PRO A 681 9.54 8.19 -20.55
N ALA A 682 8.73 8.24 -19.51
CA ALA A 682 8.31 9.45 -18.80
C ALA A 682 7.98 9.15 -17.33
N THR A 683 7.47 10.14 -16.58
CA THR A 683 7.12 10.00 -15.16
C THR A 683 5.92 9.09 -14.93
N ALA A 684 4.98 9.05 -15.86
CA ALA A 684 3.84 8.14 -15.85
C ALA A 684 3.17 8.07 -17.24
N ILE A 685 2.39 7.02 -17.46
CA ILE A 685 1.44 6.90 -18.58
C ILE A 685 0.04 7.19 -18.07
N SER A 686 -0.67 8.11 -18.72
CA SER A 686 -2.04 8.51 -18.37
C SER A 686 -3.11 8.01 -19.33
N GLY A 687 -2.76 7.67 -20.58
CA GLY A 687 -3.71 7.24 -21.60
C GLY A 687 -3.10 6.25 -22.58
N ILE A 688 -3.90 5.26 -22.99
CA ILE A 688 -3.53 4.21 -23.94
C ILE A 688 -4.72 4.01 -24.89
N VAL A 689 -4.55 4.38 -26.16
CA VAL A 689 -5.66 4.41 -27.13
C VAL A 689 -5.24 3.78 -28.45
N TRP A 690 -6.07 2.87 -28.93
CA TRP A 690 -5.92 2.29 -30.27
C TRP A 690 -6.63 3.12 -31.33
N GLU A 691 -6.00 3.24 -32.49
CA GLU A 691 -6.65 3.64 -33.72
C GLU A 691 -7.59 2.52 -34.22
N GLN A 692 -8.70 2.87 -34.89
CA GLN A 692 -9.77 1.93 -35.28
C GLN A 692 -9.28 0.78 -36.18
N GLY A 693 -8.34 1.03 -37.08
CA GLY A 693 -7.65 0.04 -37.91
C GLY A 693 -6.71 -0.89 -37.15
N SER A 694 -6.45 -0.65 -35.86
CA SER A 694 -5.56 -1.43 -34.99
C SER A 694 -4.09 -1.42 -35.42
N HIS A 695 -3.67 -0.41 -36.21
CA HIS A 695 -2.29 -0.29 -36.69
C HIS A 695 -1.44 0.67 -35.86
N LEU A 696 -2.11 1.59 -35.15
CA LEU A 696 -1.45 2.62 -34.36
C LEU A 696 -1.95 2.59 -32.93
N LEU A 697 -1.01 2.79 -32.02
CA LEU A 697 -1.23 2.96 -30.59
C LEU A 697 -0.80 4.38 -30.21
N GLY A 698 -1.71 5.16 -29.63
CA GLY A 698 -1.39 6.43 -29.01
C GLY A 698 -1.21 6.27 -27.50
N VAL A 699 -0.24 6.99 -26.95
CA VAL A 699 0.08 6.94 -25.52
C VAL A 699 0.28 8.35 -25.00
N SER A 700 -0.35 8.68 -23.88
CA SER A 700 -0.12 9.92 -23.14
C SER A 700 0.94 9.72 -22.07
N LEU A 701 1.94 10.59 -22.07
CA LEU A 701 3.11 10.56 -21.21
C LEU A 701 3.15 11.79 -20.31
N ILE A 702 3.01 11.61 -19.01
CA ILE A 702 3.19 12.69 -18.04
C ILE A 702 4.69 12.94 -17.87
N THR A 703 5.14 14.15 -18.17
CA THR A 703 6.54 14.58 -18.01
C THR A 703 6.65 15.64 -16.92
N PRO A 704 7.86 15.91 -16.38
CA PRO A 704 8.06 17.04 -15.46
C PRO A 704 7.69 18.40 -16.07
N GLU A 705 7.80 18.53 -17.39
CA GLU A 705 7.49 19.76 -18.13
C GLU A 705 6.00 19.92 -18.45
N THR A 706 5.28 18.81 -18.63
CA THR A 706 3.93 18.76 -19.17
C THR A 706 3.10 17.79 -18.32
N SER A 707 2.54 18.31 -17.22
CA SER A 707 1.88 17.51 -16.17
C SER A 707 0.53 16.92 -16.58
N ASP A 708 -0.12 17.50 -17.59
CA ASP A 708 -1.38 17.01 -18.16
C ASP A 708 -1.18 15.98 -19.29
N GLY A 709 0.05 15.84 -19.81
CA GLY A 709 0.49 14.75 -20.67
C GLY A 709 0.93 15.17 -22.07
N GLU A 710 2.01 14.58 -22.58
CA GLU A 710 2.44 14.68 -23.98
C GLU A 710 2.01 13.44 -24.77
N ILE A 711 1.71 13.61 -26.06
CA ILE A 711 1.22 12.49 -26.88
C ILE A 711 2.33 11.91 -27.75
N ILE A 712 2.49 10.60 -27.70
CA ILE A 712 3.20 9.82 -28.72
C ILE A 712 2.22 8.96 -29.51
N LEU A 713 2.56 8.72 -30.77
CA LEU A 713 1.85 7.80 -31.65
C LEU A 713 2.85 6.80 -32.19
N MET A 714 2.52 5.51 -32.13
CA MET A 714 3.43 4.45 -32.52
C MET A 714 2.78 3.38 -33.38
N GLN A 715 3.58 2.83 -34.28
CA GLN A 715 3.35 1.54 -34.89
C GLN A 715 4.17 0.49 -34.12
N PHE A 716 3.49 -0.39 -33.40
CA PHE A 716 4.11 -1.26 -32.41
C PHE A 716 4.82 -2.49 -33.01
N GLU A 717 4.56 -2.82 -34.27
CA GLU A 717 5.17 -3.97 -34.95
C GLU A 717 6.59 -3.68 -35.43
N ASN A 718 6.89 -2.43 -35.77
CA ASN A 718 8.21 -1.99 -36.27
C ASN A 718 8.89 -0.93 -35.37
N CYS A 719 8.27 -0.57 -34.23
CA CYS A 719 8.74 0.47 -33.31
C CYS A 719 8.92 1.84 -33.97
N GLU A 720 8.11 2.19 -34.96
CA GLU A 720 8.09 3.53 -35.52
C GLU A 720 7.25 4.45 -34.62
N ILE A 721 7.87 5.45 -34.00
CA ILE A 721 7.25 6.31 -32.97
C ILE A 721 7.42 7.78 -33.34
N TYR A 722 6.35 8.53 -33.14
CA TYR A 722 6.29 9.97 -33.39
C TYR A 722 5.85 10.72 -32.14
N ARG A 723 6.46 11.87 -31.89
CA ARG A 723 6.05 12.80 -30.82
C ARG A 723 5.17 13.91 -31.39
N LEU A 724 4.00 14.12 -30.80
CA LEU A 724 3.01 15.10 -31.26
C LEU A 724 3.09 16.36 -30.40
N THR A 725 4.14 17.15 -30.60
CA THR A 725 4.51 18.28 -29.72
C THR A 725 3.52 19.45 -29.68
N GLN A 726 2.49 19.46 -30.52
CA GLN A 726 1.44 20.48 -30.51
C GLN A 726 0.18 20.05 -29.74
N LEU A 727 0.17 18.82 -29.23
CA LEU A 727 -0.94 18.25 -28.45
C LEU A 727 -0.48 18.01 -27.02
N HIS A 728 -1.39 18.23 -26.09
CA HIS A 728 -1.21 17.98 -24.66
C HIS A 728 -2.52 17.47 -24.06
N GLY A 729 -2.44 16.79 -22.90
CA GLY A 729 -3.57 16.18 -22.23
C GLY A 729 -3.56 14.64 -22.24
N GLU A 730 -4.60 14.07 -21.63
CA GLU A 730 -4.88 12.63 -21.64
C GLU A 730 -5.57 12.27 -22.97
N LEU A 731 -5.02 11.30 -23.70
CA LEU A 731 -5.52 10.86 -24.99
C LEU A 731 -6.69 9.90 -24.78
N GLU A 732 -7.82 10.23 -25.40
CA GLU A 732 -9.10 9.55 -25.23
C GLU A 732 -9.58 8.87 -26.54
N GLY A 733 -9.05 9.30 -27.69
CA GLY A 733 -9.51 8.82 -28.99
C GLY A 733 -8.59 9.21 -30.14
N ILE A 734 -8.48 8.33 -31.14
CA ILE A 734 -7.76 8.55 -32.39
C ILE A 734 -8.69 8.23 -33.55
N PHE A 735 -8.81 9.14 -34.51
CA PHE A 735 -9.60 8.94 -35.72
C PHE A 735 -8.83 9.40 -36.96
N ILE A 736 -8.45 8.45 -37.82
CA ILE A 736 -7.72 8.68 -39.07
C ILE A 736 -8.68 8.41 -40.25
N GLN A 737 -8.60 9.25 -41.30
CA GLN A 737 -9.51 9.20 -42.45
C GLN A 737 -9.09 8.23 -43.56
#